data_AF-A0AA45AJH3-F1
#
_entry.id   AF-A0AA45AJH3-F1
#
_cell.length_a   1.000
_cell.length_b   1.000
_cell.length_c   1.000
_cell.angle_alpha   90.00
_cell.angle_beta   90.00
_cell.angle_gamma   90.00
#
_symmetry.space_group_name_H-M   'P 1'
#
loop_
_entity.id
_entity.type
_entity.pdbx_description
1 polymer ?
#
loop_
_entity_poly.entity_id
_entity_poly.type
_entity_poly.pdbx_seq_one_letter_code
_entity_poly.pdbx_strand_id
1 'polypeptide(L)'
;MAQQSESGPSTMSTSVGFVGLGAMGFGMACNLQKGGKYTVKGYDVWQPSVERFVADGGHPGQSPRDVAHNSAFLVCMAANAQQVDSILFDAATGALEALPHNATILLCSTVPPAYYDTLAPRIAQVGRSDILIVDCPVSGGTVRAAHGTLTIFASGSSEALARADQILHEMSEKLYEISGGPGAASKVKMVNQCLVGTHIAAAAEAMGLAEKAGLDTREVFEIIKNAAGNSWAFENRVPHMLDADWTPRSALDIFVKDMGIVVSSARSLQFPLPLASAAEQLYIWGSAQGYGREDDSGLVRVFQPNSPVANKDSDSAAPAAALANPTPVTTPLEISKVGMIGLGAMGQGMASSMMRGGFAVHGYDVYEPAIQKFVSGGGRASAATSPADAAKGAEVLVLMVQNATQATDALFGSGDAAAALPDDSIVILSSTVPPSFVRSLEKRLTGLGRGITLLDAPVSGGVVRAANGNLTIICSGDESTISKANGVLLSMTGLPTNLCQVKGGVGAASSVKLINQLLAGVHIAAAAEAMAFAARLGLDTRQIFELLKNAAAWSWMFENRVPQMLEADWTPHSALAIFVKDLGIVLDETKRLTYFAPMSSAAHTLYLAGAAKGWSREADAGVVRWWEGAGVSVSGSAGKPEPHAASEAVQAAAQPLPAKETLEALPAEFPLDVLESTKKYVDGGEAPILVVLDDDPTGTQTCHDIDVLMVWDVETLESQFERESRGFFILTNSRALPGPEARNLILEICDNVKEAAQRTNKRFDVVLRGDSTLRGHLPEEPEAVEQAMGKFDAWVLTPFFLQGGRYTLDDVHYVKEGDVLVPASQTPFAQDATFGYQNSNLRQYILEKCGSRFNESSFLSITIDDIRVGGPEGVKAKLLSRPAGSDGVVIVNAAAESDMDVFVSGLLAAEKEGRRYLYRTAAAFVSSRLGIKGIPPMSLADVQPPTASVSASSHAGGLILAGSYVPKTTAQLKVLRERRQDKLAVVELEVADLIKSAESERTIVDKAAAEANDQISAGKDILVMTSRTLVKTSDAISSLEIGSKVAAALVRLLEQIQVRPRYVIAKGGITSSDAATKGLRMRRARIMGQAAPGVPLWRCDEETSRHQGVPYVVFPGNVGSESTLAEIVESWAA
;
A
#
# COMPACT_ATOMS: atom_id res chain seq x y z
N MET A 1 4.45 35.97 70.08
CA MET A 1 3.50 36.43 69.04
C MET A 1 4.25 36.46 67.72
N ALA A 2 3.91 35.78 66.64
CA ALA A 2 3.03 34.64 66.38
C ALA A 2 3.56 34.09 65.04
N GLN A 3 3.91 32.80 64.98
CA GLN A 3 4.09 32.11 63.71
C GLN A 3 2.69 31.83 63.17
N GLN A 4 2.29 32.50 62.10
CA GLN A 4 1.12 32.10 61.32
C GLN A 4 1.55 30.96 60.40
N SER A 5 1.07 29.76 60.72
CA SER A 5 1.00 28.64 59.82
C SER A 5 0.01 28.97 58.71
N GLU A 6 0.49 29.10 57.47
CA GLU A 6 -0.39 28.98 56.30
C GLU A 6 -0.81 27.51 56.18
N SER A 7 -2.03 27.22 56.63
CA SER A 7 -2.76 26.01 56.27
C SER A 7 -3.09 26.09 54.78
N GLY A 8 -2.40 25.31 53.96
CA GLY A 8 -2.82 25.07 52.57
C GLY A 8 -4.25 24.51 52.52
N PRO A 9 -5.02 24.78 51.46
CA PRO A 9 -6.38 24.29 51.35
C PRO A 9 -6.36 22.75 51.35
N SER A 10 -7.10 22.15 52.29
CA SER A 10 -7.42 20.73 52.26
C SER A 10 -8.11 20.41 50.92
N THR A 11 -7.44 19.72 50.02
CA THR A 11 -8.05 19.22 48.79
C THR A 11 -9.16 18.24 49.17
N MET A 12 -10.41 18.68 49.10
CA MET A 12 -11.58 17.82 49.31
C MET A 12 -11.53 16.68 48.29
N SER A 13 -11.41 15.45 48.77
CA SER A 13 -11.45 14.23 47.96
C SER A 13 -12.82 14.12 47.26
N THR A 14 -12.83 13.86 45.96
CA THR A 14 -14.10 13.77 45.18
C THR A 14 -14.78 12.44 45.50
N SER A 15 -16.08 12.46 45.85
CA SER A 15 -16.82 11.23 46.20
C SER A 15 -17.32 10.51 44.95
N VAL A 16 -17.02 9.21 44.87
CA VAL A 16 -17.42 8.31 43.78
C VAL A 16 -18.18 7.13 44.35
N GLY A 17 -19.38 6.89 43.83
CA GLY A 17 -20.14 5.68 44.08
C GLY A 17 -19.77 4.61 43.07
N PHE A 18 -19.51 3.39 43.51
CA PHE A 18 -19.20 2.26 42.64
C PHE A 18 -20.15 1.11 42.91
N VAL A 19 -20.95 0.71 41.92
CA VAL A 19 -21.91 -0.39 42.05
C VAL A 19 -21.54 -1.49 41.05
N GLY A 20 -21.26 -2.68 41.59
CA GLY A 20 -20.77 -3.85 40.87
C GLY A 20 -19.28 -4.10 41.11
N LEU A 21 -18.92 -4.65 42.27
CA LEU A 21 -17.55 -5.02 42.66
C LEU A 21 -17.19 -6.46 42.23
N GLY A 22 -17.75 -6.93 41.11
CA GLY A 22 -17.43 -8.23 40.53
C GLY A 22 -16.01 -8.31 39.98
N ALA A 23 -15.74 -9.30 39.12
CA ALA A 23 -14.40 -9.64 38.64
C ALA A 23 -13.57 -8.45 38.13
N MET A 24 -14.17 -7.56 37.33
CA MET A 24 -13.51 -6.33 36.86
C MET A 24 -13.75 -5.13 37.78
N GLY A 25 -14.99 -4.95 38.25
CA GLY A 25 -15.37 -3.75 38.99
C GLY A 25 -14.63 -3.59 40.32
N PHE A 26 -14.27 -4.70 40.98
CA PHE A 26 -13.37 -4.66 42.14
C PHE A 26 -12.04 -3.94 41.82
N GLY A 27 -11.36 -4.36 40.74
CA GLY A 27 -10.08 -3.78 40.35
C GLY A 27 -10.20 -2.31 39.97
N MET A 28 -11.27 -1.93 39.26
CA MET A 28 -11.56 -0.54 38.90
C MET A 28 -11.77 0.33 40.14
N ALA A 29 -12.59 -0.13 41.09
CA ALA A 29 -12.90 0.60 42.31
C ALA A 29 -11.66 0.79 43.19
N CYS A 30 -10.85 -0.26 43.37
CA CYS A 30 -9.58 -0.17 44.09
C CYS A 30 -8.59 0.77 43.39
N ASN A 31 -8.55 0.77 42.05
CA ASN A 31 -7.65 1.64 41.31
C ASN A 31 -7.99 3.13 41.50
N LEU A 32 -9.27 3.50 41.45
CA LEU A 32 -9.73 4.87 41.68
C LEU A 32 -9.41 5.42 43.08
N GLN A 33 -9.23 4.54 44.08
CA GLN A 33 -8.81 4.96 45.42
C GLN A 33 -7.31 5.23 45.51
N LYS A 34 -6.50 4.66 44.60
CA LYS A 34 -5.04 4.85 44.60
C LYS A 34 -4.71 6.31 44.33
N GLY A 35 -3.87 6.89 45.18
CA GLY A 35 -3.44 8.30 45.06
C GLY A 35 -4.31 9.31 45.83
N GLY A 36 -5.34 8.87 46.55
CA GLY A 36 -6.09 9.70 47.52
C GLY A 36 -6.99 10.80 46.92
N LYS A 37 -7.10 10.84 45.58
CA LYS A 37 -7.91 11.83 44.86
C LYS A 37 -9.41 11.60 45.01
N TYR A 38 -9.85 10.35 45.14
CA TYR A 38 -11.25 9.97 45.26
C TYR A 38 -11.53 9.17 46.53
N THR A 39 -12.71 9.42 47.09
CA THR A 39 -13.28 8.60 48.15
C THR A 39 -14.34 7.70 47.52
N VAL A 40 -13.97 6.44 47.28
CA VAL A 40 -14.86 5.48 46.60
C VAL A 40 -15.68 4.68 47.61
N LYS A 41 -17.01 4.78 47.51
CA LYS A 41 -17.98 3.97 48.26
C LYS A 41 -18.54 2.87 47.36
N GLY A 42 -18.36 1.61 47.74
CA GLY A 42 -18.61 0.44 46.89
C GLY A 42 -19.75 -0.45 47.37
N TYR A 43 -20.56 -0.98 46.45
CA TYR A 43 -21.59 -1.99 46.72
C TYR A 43 -21.60 -3.08 45.65
N ASP A 44 -21.89 -4.32 46.06
CA ASP A 44 -22.19 -5.45 45.19
C ASP A 44 -23.29 -6.30 45.81
N VAL A 45 -24.10 -6.97 44.99
CA VAL A 45 -25.13 -7.92 45.45
C VAL A 45 -24.50 -9.15 46.13
N TRP A 46 -23.25 -9.45 45.81
CA TRP A 46 -22.45 -10.49 46.44
C TRP A 46 -21.62 -9.92 47.59
N GLN A 47 -22.10 -10.12 48.82
CA GLN A 47 -21.49 -9.57 50.03
C GLN A 47 -19.97 -9.81 50.17
N PRO A 48 -19.42 -11.00 49.84
CA PRO A 48 -17.97 -11.21 49.89
C PRO A 48 -17.15 -10.27 49.01
N SER A 49 -17.69 -9.74 47.91
CA SER A 49 -17.01 -8.73 47.08
C SER A 49 -16.87 -7.40 47.83
N VAL A 50 -17.88 -7.02 48.62
CA VAL A 50 -17.85 -5.81 49.46
C VAL A 50 -16.84 -5.97 50.59
N GLU A 51 -16.83 -7.13 51.26
CA GLU A 51 -15.87 -7.44 52.33
C GLU A 51 -14.42 -7.38 51.82
N ARG A 52 -14.17 -7.95 50.65
CA ARG A 52 -12.88 -7.87 49.97
C ARG A 52 -12.49 -6.43 49.66
N PHE A 53 -13.43 -5.60 49.22
CA PHE A 53 -13.17 -4.19 48.89
C PHE A 53 -12.83 -3.36 50.13
N VAL A 54 -13.50 -3.64 51.25
CA VAL A 54 -13.18 -3.02 52.54
C VAL A 54 -11.78 -3.42 53.02
N ALA A 55 -11.40 -4.69 52.84
CA ALA A 55 -10.06 -5.16 53.20
C ALA A 55 -8.93 -4.42 52.44
N ASP A 56 -9.21 -3.98 51.20
CA ASP A 56 -8.28 -3.20 50.37
C ASP A 56 -8.38 -1.68 50.59
N GLY A 57 -9.08 -1.24 51.65
CA GLY A 57 -9.16 0.16 52.07
C GLY A 57 -10.39 0.92 51.55
N GLY A 58 -11.36 0.21 50.96
CA GLY A 58 -12.58 0.81 50.43
C GLY A 58 -13.68 1.06 51.45
N HIS A 59 -14.59 1.99 51.12
CA HIS A 59 -15.74 2.31 51.97
C HIS A 59 -16.95 1.46 51.55
N PRO A 60 -17.61 0.74 52.46
CA PRO A 60 -18.75 -0.08 52.10
C PRO A 60 -20.02 0.75 51.94
N GLY A 61 -20.87 0.37 50.99
CA GLY A 61 -22.27 0.79 50.91
C GLY A 61 -23.23 -0.35 51.26
N GLN A 62 -24.42 -0.01 51.74
CA GLN A 62 -25.47 -0.99 52.10
C GLN A 62 -26.47 -1.27 50.96
N SER A 63 -26.55 -0.38 49.97
CA SER A 63 -27.40 -0.49 48.78
C SER A 63 -26.92 0.49 47.69
N PRO A 64 -27.39 0.36 46.43
CA PRO A 64 -27.10 1.37 45.40
C PRO A 64 -27.54 2.79 45.80
N ARG A 65 -28.69 2.95 46.46
CA ARG A 65 -29.18 4.23 47.03
C ARG A 65 -28.18 4.82 48.03
N ASP A 66 -27.66 4.00 48.94
CA ASP A 66 -26.67 4.41 49.94
C ASP A 66 -25.30 4.76 49.31
N VAL A 67 -24.90 4.06 48.26
CA VAL A 67 -23.69 4.38 47.48
C VAL A 67 -23.84 5.69 46.71
N ALA A 68 -25.03 5.97 46.17
CA ALA A 68 -25.30 7.17 45.39
C ALA A 68 -25.34 8.46 46.23
N HIS A 69 -25.69 8.35 47.52
CA HIS A 69 -25.79 9.49 48.42
C HIS A 69 -24.44 10.22 48.56
N ASN A 70 -24.42 11.51 48.20
CA ASN A 70 -23.22 12.39 48.13
C ASN A 70 -22.17 12.03 47.07
N SER A 71 -22.43 11.06 46.20
CA SER A 71 -21.50 10.67 45.13
C SER A 71 -21.69 11.55 43.90
N ALA A 72 -20.68 12.36 43.56
CA ALA A 72 -20.70 13.21 42.36
C ALA A 72 -20.69 12.37 41.06
N PHE A 73 -20.06 11.20 41.13
CA PHE A 73 -20.01 10.21 40.06
C PHE A 73 -20.55 8.86 40.54
N LEU A 74 -21.32 8.18 39.70
CA LEU A 74 -21.75 6.80 39.93
C LEU A 74 -21.25 5.91 38.80
N VAL A 75 -20.34 5.00 39.11
CA VAL A 75 -19.86 3.98 38.18
C VAL A 75 -20.71 2.71 38.32
N CYS A 76 -21.33 2.26 37.22
CA CYS A 76 -22.13 1.05 37.18
C CYS A 76 -21.44 -0.03 36.34
N MET A 77 -21.02 -1.11 36.99
CA MET A 77 -20.39 -2.27 36.37
C MET A 77 -21.23 -3.53 36.61
N ALA A 78 -22.27 -3.70 35.81
CA ALA A 78 -23.23 -4.80 35.88
C ALA A 78 -23.07 -5.76 34.70
N ALA A 79 -23.68 -6.95 34.79
CA ALA A 79 -23.61 -7.95 33.75
C ALA A 79 -24.52 -7.61 32.56
N ASN A 80 -25.70 -7.04 32.78
CA ASN A 80 -26.72 -6.78 31.75
C ASN A 80 -27.62 -5.58 32.08
N ALA A 81 -28.47 -5.18 31.12
CA ALA A 81 -29.36 -4.02 31.24
C ALA A 81 -30.38 -4.15 32.40
N GLN A 82 -30.88 -5.35 32.70
CA GLN A 82 -31.82 -5.57 33.82
C GLN A 82 -31.18 -5.27 35.19
N GLN A 83 -29.90 -5.62 35.35
CA GLN A 83 -29.15 -5.27 36.56
C GLN A 83 -28.88 -3.77 36.63
N VAL A 84 -28.55 -3.11 35.51
CA VAL A 84 -28.44 -1.64 35.47
C VAL A 84 -29.77 -0.99 35.86
N ASP A 85 -30.90 -1.53 35.37
CA ASP A 85 -32.23 -1.07 35.75
C ASP A 85 -32.50 -1.20 37.25
N SER A 86 -32.11 -2.33 37.85
CA SER A 86 -32.24 -2.56 39.28
C SER A 86 -31.38 -1.59 40.09
N ILE A 87 -30.14 -1.32 39.63
CA ILE A 87 -29.22 -0.36 40.26
C ILE A 87 -29.82 1.05 40.26
N LEU A 88 -30.44 1.47 39.15
CA LEU A 88 -30.90 2.84 38.98
C LEU A 88 -32.30 3.09 39.53
N PHE A 89 -33.25 2.17 39.28
CA PHE A 89 -34.69 2.43 39.41
C PHE A 89 -35.42 1.56 40.45
N ASP A 90 -34.75 0.66 41.17
CA ASP A 90 -35.43 -0.10 42.22
C ASP A 90 -36.08 0.83 43.26
N ALA A 91 -37.36 0.57 43.58
CA ALA A 91 -38.15 1.49 44.41
C ALA A 91 -37.56 1.66 45.83
N ALA A 92 -37.02 0.58 46.41
CA ALA A 92 -36.46 0.61 47.75
C ALA A 92 -34.99 1.06 47.75
N THR A 93 -34.21 0.57 46.79
CA THR A 93 -32.74 0.57 46.84
C THR A 93 -32.07 1.25 45.66
N GLY A 94 -32.83 1.80 44.69
CA GLY A 94 -32.30 2.44 43.49
C GLY A 94 -31.48 3.70 43.75
N ALA A 95 -30.42 3.85 42.97
CA ALA A 95 -29.44 4.92 43.09
C ALA A 95 -29.96 6.29 42.61
N LEU A 96 -30.85 6.33 41.61
CA LEU A 96 -31.12 7.54 40.83
C LEU A 96 -31.65 8.71 41.66
N GLU A 97 -32.58 8.46 42.57
CA GLU A 97 -33.17 9.52 43.42
C GLU A 97 -32.19 10.07 44.47
N ALA A 98 -31.21 9.27 44.89
CA ALA A 98 -30.25 9.63 45.93
C ALA A 98 -29.01 10.36 45.39
N LEU A 99 -28.83 10.41 44.06
CA LEU A 99 -27.72 11.12 43.44
C LEU A 99 -27.84 12.64 43.67
N PRO A 100 -26.73 13.35 43.95
CA PRO A 100 -26.68 14.81 43.98
C PRO A 100 -27.16 15.45 42.67
N HIS A 101 -27.51 16.75 42.74
CA HIS A 101 -27.88 17.52 41.55
C HIS A 101 -26.71 17.59 40.55
N ASN A 102 -26.98 17.38 39.26
CA ASN A 102 -25.97 17.29 38.19
C ASN A 102 -24.93 16.18 38.39
N ALA A 103 -25.25 15.10 39.10
CA ALA A 103 -24.34 13.94 39.18
C ALA A 103 -24.19 13.25 37.81
N THR A 104 -23.04 12.59 37.60
CA THR A 104 -22.74 11.89 36.34
C THR A 104 -22.69 10.38 36.54
N ILE A 105 -23.45 9.64 35.74
CA ILE A 105 -23.48 8.18 35.73
C ILE A 105 -22.57 7.66 34.61
N LEU A 106 -21.61 6.82 34.97
CA LEU A 106 -20.73 6.11 34.06
C LEU A 106 -21.21 4.67 33.92
N LEU A 107 -21.79 4.34 32.76
CA LEU A 107 -22.27 3.00 32.46
C LEU A 107 -21.18 2.21 31.74
N CYS A 108 -20.45 1.40 32.53
CA CYS A 108 -19.31 0.59 32.05
C CYS A 108 -19.74 -0.78 31.49
N SER A 109 -21.03 -1.09 31.56
CA SER A 109 -21.59 -2.41 31.26
C SER A 109 -21.85 -2.59 29.76
N THR A 110 -21.56 -3.77 29.20
CA THR A 110 -22.00 -4.09 27.84
C THR A 110 -23.51 -4.34 27.82
N VAL A 111 -24.27 -3.38 27.29
CA VAL A 111 -25.73 -3.44 27.13
C VAL A 111 -26.12 -3.21 25.65
N PRO A 112 -27.34 -3.62 25.22
CA PRO A 112 -27.82 -3.28 23.88
C PRO A 112 -27.85 -1.76 23.66
N PRO A 113 -27.42 -1.23 22.51
CA PRO A 113 -27.48 0.21 22.24
C PRO A 113 -28.88 0.82 22.42
N ALA A 114 -29.92 0.06 22.06
CA ALA A 114 -31.33 0.48 22.22
C ALA A 114 -31.76 0.71 23.67
N TYR A 115 -31.00 0.23 24.66
CA TYR A 115 -31.25 0.54 26.07
C TYR A 115 -31.14 2.05 26.34
N TYR A 116 -30.15 2.72 25.72
CA TYR A 116 -29.92 4.14 25.91
C TYR A 116 -31.06 5.01 25.35
N ASP A 117 -31.75 4.55 24.30
CA ASP A 117 -32.93 5.21 23.74
C ASP A 117 -34.08 5.29 24.77
N THR A 118 -34.13 4.35 25.72
CA THR A 118 -35.15 4.30 26.78
C THR A 118 -34.70 4.92 28.10
N LEU A 119 -33.38 5.00 28.34
CA LEU A 119 -32.81 5.39 29.62
C LEU A 119 -33.04 6.86 29.93
N ALA A 120 -32.72 7.76 28.99
CA ALA A 120 -32.89 9.20 29.18
C ALA A 120 -34.37 9.61 29.40
N PRO A 121 -35.36 9.11 28.62
CA PRO A 121 -36.78 9.35 28.90
C PRO A 121 -37.22 8.89 30.29
N ARG A 122 -36.72 7.73 30.76
CA ARG A 122 -37.06 7.20 32.10
C ARG A 122 -36.48 8.05 33.23
N ILE A 123 -35.25 8.53 33.08
CA ILE A 123 -34.63 9.44 34.05
C ILE A 123 -35.41 10.76 34.12
N ALA A 124 -35.85 11.29 32.97
CA ALA A 124 -36.67 12.50 32.91
C ALA A 124 -38.05 12.32 33.58
N GLN A 125 -38.68 11.15 33.44
CA GLN A 125 -39.98 10.84 34.06
C GLN A 125 -39.94 10.85 35.60
N VAL A 126 -38.79 10.53 36.20
CA VAL A 126 -38.56 10.58 37.66
C VAL A 126 -38.15 12.00 38.11
N GLY A 127 -38.17 12.99 37.21
CA GLY A 127 -37.84 14.38 37.51
C GLY A 127 -36.34 14.65 37.65
N ARG A 128 -35.47 13.75 37.16
CA ARG A 128 -34.01 13.81 37.29
C ARG A 128 -33.29 14.12 35.98
N SER A 129 -33.86 15.00 35.15
CA SER A 129 -33.25 15.41 33.87
C SER A 129 -31.91 16.14 34.03
N ASP A 130 -31.53 16.49 35.27
CA ASP A 130 -30.22 17.04 35.64
C ASP A 130 -29.09 16.00 35.61
N ILE A 131 -29.41 14.71 35.63
CA ILE A 131 -28.40 13.63 35.64
C ILE A 131 -27.75 13.47 34.27
N LEU A 132 -26.42 13.47 34.25
CA LEU A 132 -25.60 13.25 33.06
C LEU A 132 -25.26 11.77 32.90
N ILE A 133 -25.18 11.29 31.66
CA ILE A 133 -24.92 9.88 31.33
C ILE A 133 -23.73 9.79 30.40
N VAL A 134 -22.78 8.93 30.74
CA VAL A 134 -21.70 8.48 29.86
C VAL A 134 -21.88 6.98 29.60
N ASP A 135 -22.11 6.64 28.33
CA ASP A 135 -22.01 5.27 27.81
C ASP A 135 -20.53 4.94 27.66
N CYS A 136 -19.96 4.17 28.58
CA CYS A 136 -18.51 3.92 28.64
C CYS A 136 -18.12 2.44 28.76
N PRO A 137 -18.59 1.54 27.86
CA PRO A 137 -18.27 0.12 27.93
C PRO A 137 -16.76 -0.13 27.85
N VAL A 138 -16.30 -1.11 28.64
CA VAL A 138 -14.87 -1.36 28.86
C VAL A 138 -14.35 -2.64 28.20
N SER A 139 -13.04 -2.70 27.98
CA SER A 139 -12.32 -3.88 27.48
C SER A 139 -10.95 -4.00 28.16
N GLY A 140 -10.47 -5.23 28.36
CA GLY A 140 -9.14 -5.49 28.94
C GLY A 140 -9.08 -6.53 30.07
N GLY A 141 -10.23 -6.99 30.56
CA GLY A 141 -10.30 -8.03 31.59
C GLY A 141 -9.87 -7.55 32.99
N THR A 142 -9.80 -8.48 33.93
CA THR A 142 -9.59 -8.21 35.36
C THR A 142 -8.22 -7.62 35.69
N VAL A 143 -7.17 -8.04 34.98
CA VAL A 143 -5.80 -7.56 35.18
C VAL A 143 -5.66 -6.08 34.81
N ARG A 144 -6.14 -5.69 33.61
CA ARG A 144 -6.07 -4.30 33.16
C ARG A 144 -6.98 -3.40 34.00
N ALA A 145 -8.13 -3.90 34.47
CA ALA A 145 -8.99 -3.20 35.41
C ALA A 145 -8.25 -2.84 36.72
N ALA A 146 -7.52 -3.79 37.30
CA ALA A 146 -6.77 -3.57 38.55
C ALA A 146 -5.60 -2.59 38.40
N HIS A 147 -5.05 -2.46 37.19
CA HIS A 147 -3.94 -1.56 36.86
C HIS A 147 -4.40 -0.20 36.32
N GLY A 148 -5.70 0.03 36.12
CA GLY A 148 -6.18 1.26 35.50
C GLY A 148 -5.81 1.39 34.02
N THR A 149 -5.52 0.28 33.34
CA THR A 149 -5.05 0.28 31.95
C THR A 149 -6.11 -0.25 30.98
N LEU A 150 -7.39 -0.08 31.30
CA LEU A 150 -8.48 -0.54 30.41
C LEU A 150 -8.48 0.21 29.08
N THR A 151 -9.12 -0.40 28.10
CA THR A 151 -9.62 0.32 26.93
C THR A 151 -11.07 0.68 27.18
N ILE A 152 -11.41 1.96 27.09
CA ILE A 152 -12.76 2.48 27.31
C ILE A 152 -13.22 3.17 26.03
N PHE A 153 -14.39 2.79 25.52
CA PHE A 153 -15.10 3.56 24.51
C PHE A 153 -16.11 4.43 25.24
N ALA A 154 -16.05 5.75 25.12
CA ALA A 154 -16.91 6.68 25.85
C ALA A 154 -17.77 7.52 24.89
N SER A 155 -19.06 7.64 25.17
CA SER A 155 -19.96 8.53 24.43
C SER A 155 -20.99 9.15 25.36
N GLY A 156 -21.35 10.41 25.11
CA GLY A 156 -22.22 11.19 25.98
C GLY A 156 -22.41 12.60 25.44
N SER A 157 -23.08 13.47 26.20
CA SER A 157 -23.03 14.90 25.89
C SER A 157 -21.63 15.46 26.17
N SER A 158 -21.24 16.55 25.50
CA SER A 158 -19.95 17.20 25.76
C SER A 158 -19.77 17.59 27.23
N GLU A 159 -20.87 17.95 27.91
CA GLU A 159 -20.86 18.22 29.35
C GLU A 159 -20.58 16.97 30.20
N ALA A 160 -21.22 15.84 29.87
CA ALA A 160 -21.02 14.58 30.57
C ALA A 160 -19.59 14.06 30.41
N LEU A 161 -19.05 14.12 29.19
CA LEU A 161 -17.68 13.71 28.88
C LEU A 161 -16.66 14.62 29.57
N ALA A 162 -16.81 15.94 29.47
CA ALA A 162 -15.90 16.88 30.12
C ALA A 162 -15.87 16.72 31.66
N ARG A 163 -17.01 16.38 32.28
CA ARG A 163 -17.08 16.09 33.71
C ARG A 163 -16.44 14.76 34.08
N ALA A 164 -16.59 13.74 33.24
CA ALA A 164 -16.08 12.40 33.47
C ALA A 164 -14.62 12.20 32.98
N ASP A 165 -14.04 13.15 32.26
CA ASP A 165 -12.74 13.03 31.61
C ASP A 165 -11.65 12.47 32.55
N GLN A 166 -11.50 13.07 33.72
CA GLN A 166 -10.45 12.66 34.66
C GLN A 166 -10.69 11.24 35.20
N ILE A 167 -11.92 10.88 35.55
CA ILE A 167 -12.21 9.54 36.10
C ILE A 167 -12.08 8.45 35.03
N LEU A 168 -12.43 8.76 33.77
CA LEU A 168 -12.26 7.87 32.63
C LEU A 168 -10.77 7.63 32.34
N HIS A 169 -9.95 8.68 32.34
CA HIS A 169 -8.49 8.56 32.17
C HIS A 169 -7.83 7.76 33.30
N GLU A 170 -8.30 7.89 34.54
CA GLU A 170 -7.73 7.11 35.65
C GLU A 170 -8.08 5.62 35.62
N MET A 171 -9.15 5.24 34.91
CA MET A 171 -9.52 3.85 34.69
C MET A 171 -8.95 3.26 33.40
N SER A 172 -8.33 4.08 32.54
CA SER A 172 -7.95 3.66 31.19
C SER A 172 -6.52 4.04 30.78
N GLU A 173 -5.91 3.17 29.99
CA GLU A 173 -4.71 3.50 29.21
C GLU A 173 -5.10 4.01 27.82
N LYS A 174 -6.23 3.51 27.30
CA LYS A 174 -6.78 3.88 25.99
C LYS A 174 -8.22 4.34 26.16
N LEU A 175 -8.45 5.64 26.07
CA LEU A 175 -9.78 6.24 26.05
C LEU A 175 -10.13 6.66 24.63
N TYR A 176 -11.28 6.21 24.13
CA TYR A 176 -11.77 6.55 22.80
C TYR A 176 -13.12 7.24 22.93
N GLU A 177 -13.19 8.52 22.57
CA GLU A 177 -14.43 9.26 22.52
C GLU A 177 -15.17 8.97 21.20
N ILE A 178 -16.39 8.43 21.31
CA ILE A 178 -17.22 8.04 20.18
C ILE A 178 -18.33 9.07 20.00
N SER A 179 -18.37 9.65 18.81
CA SER A 179 -19.42 10.58 18.42
C SER A 179 -20.78 9.90 18.25
N GLY A 180 -21.86 10.63 18.53
CA GLY A 180 -23.24 10.14 18.37
C GLY A 180 -24.07 10.06 19.67
N GLY A 181 -23.53 10.52 20.79
CA GLY A 181 -24.21 10.53 22.09
C GLY A 181 -24.33 9.12 22.72
N PRO A 182 -25.07 9.00 23.85
CA PRO A 182 -25.22 7.73 24.55
C PRO A 182 -25.73 6.60 23.63
N GLY A 183 -25.08 5.44 23.70
CA GLY A 183 -25.35 4.28 22.86
C GLY A 183 -24.36 4.11 21.71
N ALA A 184 -23.64 5.17 21.30
CA ALA A 184 -22.65 5.09 20.23
C ALA A 184 -21.44 4.22 20.63
N ALA A 185 -20.91 4.40 21.84
CA ALA A 185 -19.83 3.56 22.35
C ALA A 185 -20.26 2.09 22.50
N SER A 186 -21.50 1.84 22.90
CA SER A 186 -22.08 0.50 22.93
C SER A 186 -22.21 -0.13 21.54
N LYS A 187 -22.49 0.64 20.47
CA LYS A 187 -22.44 0.14 19.08
C LYS A 187 -21.01 -0.28 18.69
N VAL A 188 -19.99 0.52 19.01
CA VAL A 188 -18.57 0.16 18.77
C VAL A 188 -18.20 -1.12 19.51
N LYS A 189 -18.57 -1.19 20.80
CA LYS A 189 -18.34 -2.39 21.62
C LYS A 189 -19.02 -3.62 21.02
N MET A 190 -20.22 -3.47 20.47
CA MET A 190 -20.94 -4.56 19.82
C MET A 190 -20.22 -5.07 18.56
N VAL A 191 -19.71 -4.19 17.71
CA VAL A 191 -18.86 -4.59 16.55
C VAL A 191 -17.58 -5.29 17.03
N ASN A 192 -16.95 -4.79 18.10
CA ASN A 192 -15.82 -5.45 18.72
C ASN A 192 -16.18 -6.88 19.20
N GLN A 193 -17.30 -7.05 19.92
CA GLN A 193 -17.72 -8.37 20.41
C GLN A 193 -18.12 -9.32 19.27
N CYS A 194 -18.67 -8.80 18.17
CA CYS A 194 -18.94 -9.58 16.95
C CYS A 194 -17.66 -10.26 16.43
N LEU A 195 -16.54 -9.51 16.35
CA LEU A 195 -15.25 -10.04 15.94
C LEU A 195 -14.64 -10.95 17.00
N VAL A 196 -14.56 -10.50 18.26
CA VAL A 196 -13.92 -11.30 19.34
C VAL A 196 -14.59 -12.65 19.51
N GLY A 197 -15.92 -12.71 19.59
CA GLY A 197 -16.66 -13.96 19.76
C GLY A 197 -16.48 -14.89 18.55
N THR A 198 -16.50 -14.33 17.34
CA THR A 198 -16.25 -15.10 16.12
C THR A 198 -14.82 -15.65 16.07
N HIS A 199 -13.82 -14.86 16.48
CA HIS A 199 -12.42 -15.29 16.51
C HIS A 199 -12.14 -16.37 17.56
N ILE A 200 -12.75 -16.29 18.76
CA ILE A 200 -12.64 -17.33 19.79
C ILE A 200 -13.29 -18.64 19.30
N ALA A 201 -14.48 -18.56 18.71
CA ALA A 201 -15.16 -19.72 18.13
C ALA A 201 -14.34 -20.37 16.99
N ALA A 202 -13.75 -19.54 16.12
CA ALA A 202 -12.87 -20.01 15.06
C ALA A 202 -11.60 -20.68 15.61
N ALA A 203 -10.99 -20.13 16.67
CA ALA A 203 -9.84 -20.72 17.35
C ALA A 203 -10.20 -22.09 17.98
N ALA A 204 -11.36 -22.19 18.62
CA ALA A 204 -11.84 -23.45 19.20
C ALA A 204 -12.07 -24.53 18.12
N GLU A 205 -12.71 -24.19 16.99
CA GLU A 205 -12.90 -25.09 15.85
C GLU A 205 -11.56 -25.49 15.22
N ALA A 206 -10.64 -24.53 15.05
CA ALA A 206 -9.31 -24.76 14.50
C ALA A 206 -8.49 -25.73 15.36
N MET A 207 -8.43 -25.50 16.68
CA MET A 207 -7.66 -26.34 17.60
C MET A 207 -8.29 -27.72 17.78
N GLY A 208 -9.62 -27.81 17.83
CA GLY A 208 -10.32 -29.09 17.85
C GLY A 208 -10.10 -29.91 16.58
N LEU A 209 -10.05 -29.26 15.40
CA LEU A 209 -9.73 -29.91 14.13
C LEU A 209 -8.27 -30.34 14.07
N ALA A 210 -7.34 -29.51 14.55
CA ALA A 210 -5.92 -29.84 14.63
C ALA A 210 -5.69 -31.12 15.45
N GLU A 211 -6.32 -31.20 16.63
CA GLU A 211 -6.29 -32.39 17.47
C GLU A 211 -6.95 -33.59 16.78
N LYS A 212 -8.12 -33.41 16.15
CA LYS A 212 -8.81 -34.49 15.42
C LYS A 212 -7.98 -35.04 14.25
N ALA A 213 -7.19 -34.18 13.64
CA ALA A 213 -6.26 -34.52 12.56
C ALA A 213 -4.96 -35.19 13.08
N GLY A 214 -4.77 -35.28 14.40
CA GLY A 214 -3.61 -35.91 15.03
C GLY A 214 -2.36 -35.03 15.05
N LEU A 215 -2.52 -33.71 14.99
CA LEU A 215 -1.40 -32.76 15.03
C LEU A 215 -0.97 -32.44 16.46
N ASP A 216 0.29 -32.06 16.62
CA ASP A 216 0.76 -31.41 17.85
C ASP A 216 0.15 -30.01 17.94
N THR A 217 -0.78 -29.83 18.86
CA THR A 217 -1.54 -28.59 19.03
C THR A 217 -0.69 -27.44 19.56
N ARG A 218 0.41 -27.73 20.28
CA ARG A 218 1.37 -26.68 20.70
C ARG A 218 2.21 -26.21 19.52
N GLU A 219 2.67 -27.14 18.69
CA GLU A 219 3.39 -26.81 17.45
C GLU A 219 2.50 -25.99 16.49
N VAL A 220 1.24 -26.39 16.33
CA VAL A 220 0.24 -25.65 15.54
C VAL A 220 0.07 -24.22 16.05
N PHE A 221 -0.01 -24.03 17.38
CA PHE A 221 -0.14 -22.71 17.99
C PHE A 221 1.05 -21.80 17.66
N GLU A 222 2.28 -22.29 17.85
CA GLU A 222 3.50 -21.50 17.59
C GLU A 222 3.66 -21.13 16.10
N ILE A 223 3.26 -22.02 15.19
CA ILE A 223 3.28 -21.76 13.75
C ILE A 223 2.25 -20.70 13.37
N ILE A 224 0.99 -20.84 13.84
CA ILE A 224 -0.11 -19.95 13.45
C ILE A 224 0.09 -18.53 13.98
N LYS A 225 0.71 -18.37 15.16
CA LYS A 225 1.05 -17.06 15.73
C LYS A 225 1.85 -16.16 14.76
N ASN A 226 2.66 -16.78 13.88
CA ASN A 226 3.46 -16.08 12.88
C ASN A 226 2.88 -16.18 11.46
N ALA A 227 1.64 -16.66 11.32
CA ALA A 227 0.98 -16.89 10.04
C ALA A 227 -0.29 -16.05 9.89
N ALA A 228 -0.87 -16.09 8.69
CA ALA A 228 -1.96 -15.22 8.29
C ALA A 228 -3.28 -15.51 9.04
N GLY A 229 -3.41 -16.70 9.64
CA GLY A 229 -4.53 -17.09 10.49
C GLY A 229 -4.51 -16.47 11.90
N ASN A 230 -3.49 -15.70 12.27
CA ASN A 230 -3.35 -15.19 13.64
C ASN A 230 -4.44 -14.15 14.02
N SER A 231 -4.78 -14.12 15.30
CA SER A 231 -5.64 -13.10 15.92
C SER A 231 -5.31 -12.94 17.40
N TRP A 232 -5.73 -11.82 17.99
CA TRP A 232 -5.56 -11.61 19.43
C TRP A 232 -6.25 -12.70 20.25
N ALA A 233 -7.44 -13.14 19.81
CA ALA A 233 -8.18 -14.22 20.45
C ALA A 233 -7.42 -15.55 20.39
N PHE A 234 -6.76 -15.85 19.25
CA PHE A 234 -5.95 -17.06 19.10
C PHE A 234 -4.75 -17.04 20.06
N GLU A 235 -3.97 -15.95 20.07
CA GLU A 235 -2.82 -15.79 20.96
C GLU A 235 -3.19 -15.86 22.44
N ASN A 236 -4.35 -15.30 22.80
CA ASN A 236 -4.75 -15.18 24.19
C ASN A 236 -5.47 -16.42 24.73
N ARG A 237 -6.31 -17.08 23.94
CA ARG A 237 -7.17 -18.19 24.42
C ARG A 237 -6.61 -19.57 24.17
N VAL A 238 -5.86 -19.78 23.10
CA VAL A 238 -5.30 -21.11 22.81
C VAL A 238 -4.36 -21.61 23.91
N PRO A 239 -3.52 -20.79 24.56
CA PRO A 239 -2.73 -21.25 25.71
C PRO A 239 -3.58 -21.87 26.83
N HIS A 240 -4.74 -21.28 27.16
CA HIS A 240 -5.65 -21.84 28.16
C HIS A 240 -6.25 -23.18 27.69
N MET A 241 -6.55 -23.32 26.39
CA MET A 241 -7.01 -24.59 25.80
C MET A 241 -5.94 -25.68 25.91
N LEU A 242 -4.68 -25.33 25.62
CA LEU A 242 -3.52 -26.24 25.66
C LEU A 242 -3.17 -26.68 27.07
N ASP A 243 -3.35 -25.81 28.06
CA ASP A 243 -3.05 -26.08 29.47
C ASP A 243 -4.26 -26.65 30.22
N ALA A 244 -5.44 -26.68 29.59
CA ALA A 244 -6.73 -27.03 30.18
C ALA A 244 -7.03 -26.20 31.45
N ASP A 245 -6.62 -24.93 31.47
CA ASP A 245 -6.93 -23.97 32.54
C ASP A 245 -8.28 -23.30 32.26
N TRP A 246 -9.31 -23.82 32.91
CA TRP A 246 -10.68 -23.31 32.79
C TRP A 246 -11.02 -22.24 33.84
N THR A 247 -10.03 -21.74 34.58
CA THR A 247 -10.23 -20.68 35.57
C THR A 247 -10.76 -19.42 34.88
N PRO A 248 -11.96 -18.94 35.22
CA PRO A 248 -12.63 -17.91 34.44
C PRO A 248 -11.91 -16.57 34.56
N ARG A 249 -11.18 -16.18 33.51
CA ARG A 249 -10.70 -14.80 33.31
C ARG A 249 -11.74 -13.98 32.55
N SER A 250 -12.46 -14.66 31.66
CA SER A 250 -13.68 -14.23 30.99
C SER A 250 -14.58 -15.45 30.86
N ALA A 251 -15.73 -15.47 31.53
CA ALA A 251 -16.58 -16.66 31.54
C ALA A 251 -17.28 -16.88 30.20
N LEU A 252 -17.50 -18.14 29.82
CA LEU A 252 -18.18 -18.52 28.57
C LEU A 252 -19.58 -17.87 28.45
N ASP A 253 -20.33 -17.78 29.55
CA ASP A 253 -21.65 -17.14 29.58
C ASP A 253 -21.61 -15.62 29.28
N ILE A 254 -20.45 -14.96 29.39
CA ILE A 254 -20.28 -13.59 28.92
C ILE A 254 -20.44 -13.52 27.40
N PHE A 255 -19.93 -14.51 26.67
CA PHE A 255 -20.11 -14.57 25.22
C PHE A 255 -21.48 -15.08 24.80
N VAL A 256 -22.16 -15.91 25.60
CA VAL A 256 -23.60 -16.18 25.40
C VAL A 256 -24.39 -14.87 25.42
N LYS A 257 -24.12 -14.02 26.41
CA LYS A 257 -24.75 -12.71 26.52
C LYS A 257 -24.35 -11.76 25.40
N ASP A 258 -23.06 -11.55 25.17
CA ASP A 258 -22.57 -10.53 24.24
C ASP A 258 -22.91 -10.88 22.78
N MET A 259 -22.75 -12.15 22.37
CA MET A 259 -23.19 -12.59 21.05
C MET A 259 -24.71 -12.53 20.92
N GLY A 260 -25.45 -12.80 22.00
CA GLY A 260 -26.90 -12.56 22.07
C GLY A 260 -27.28 -11.11 21.80
N ILE A 261 -26.54 -10.14 22.35
CA ILE A 261 -26.75 -8.71 22.08
C ILE A 261 -26.46 -8.39 20.60
N VAL A 262 -25.35 -8.89 20.04
CA VAL A 262 -24.97 -8.69 18.64
C VAL A 262 -26.06 -9.21 17.70
N VAL A 263 -26.44 -10.48 17.84
CA VAL A 263 -27.39 -11.14 16.94
C VAL A 263 -28.80 -10.59 17.10
N SER A 264 -29.26 -10.30 18.32
CA SER A 264 -30.58 -9.69 18.55
C SER A 264 -30.67 -8.25 18.01
N SER A 265 -29.60 -7.46 18.12
CA SER A 265 -29.55 -6.10 17.56
C SER A 265 -29.56 -6.15 16.03
N ALA A 266 -28.77 -7.04 15.43
CA ALA A 266 -28.76 -7.24 13.99
C ALA A 266 -30.12 -7.71 13.46
N ARG A 267 -30.78 -8.64 14.16
CA ARG A 267 -32.15 -9.09 13.85
C ARG A 267 -33.16 -7.94 13.90
N SER A 268 -33.05 -7.06 14.89
CA SER A 268 -33.91 -5.86 14.99
C SER A 268 -33.70 -4.88 13.83
N LEU A 269 -32.49 -4.86 13.26
CA LEU A 269 -32.15 -4.09 12.06
C LEU A 269 -32.41 -4.83 10.73
N GLN A 270 -32.96 -6.05 10.81
CA GLN A 270 -33.14 -6.97 9.68
C GLN A 270 -31.84 -7.21 8.89
N PHE A 271 -30.72 -7.26 9.61
CA PHE A 271 -29.39 -7.38 9.03
C PHE A 271 -28.78 -8.75 9.36
N PRO A 272 -28.43 -9.57 8.35
CA PRO A 272 -27.91 -10.91 8.57
C PRO A 272 -26.46 -10.89 9.07
N LEU A 273 -26.15 -11.67 10.11
CA LEU A 273 -24.79 -11.94 10.58
C LEU A 273 -24.54 -13.46 10.67
N PRO A 274 -24.36 -14.17 9.53
CA PRO A 274 -24.17 -15.62 9.51
C PRO A 274 -23.05 -16.14 10.42
N LEU A 275 -21.90 -15.47 10.49
CA LEU A 275 -20.76 -15.93 11.30
C LEU A 275 -21.02 -15.70 12.78
N ALA A 276 -21.47 -14.50 13.16
CA ALA A 276 -21.84 -14.19 14.53
C ALA A 276 -22.95 -15.10 15.06
N SER A 277 -23.93 -15.44 14.20
CA SER A 277 -25.01 -16.36 14.55
C SER A 277 -24.50 -17.79 14.77
N ALA A 278 -23.58 -18.28 13.94
CA ALA A 278 -22.95 -19.58 14.15
C ALA A 278 -22.16 -19.63 15.46
N ALA A 279 -21.40 -18.58 15.76
CA ALA A 279 -20.66 -18.44 17.01
C ALA A 279 -21.60 -18.39 18.23
N GLU A 280 -22.69 -17.61 18.19
CA GLU A 280 -23.70 -17.57 19.26
C GLU A 280 -24.23 -18.96 19.61
N GLN A 281 -24.55 -19.78 18.60
CA GLN A 281 -25.05 -21.14 18.81
C GLN A 281 -23.99 -22.05 19.47
N LEU A 282 -22.72 -21.90 19.13
CA LEU A 282 -21.63 -22.63 19.78
C LEU A 282 -21.51 -22.26 21.27
N TYR A 283 -21.62 -20.98 21.62
CA TYR A 283 -21.60 -20.56 23.02
C TYR A 283 -22.81 -21.07 23.81
N ILE A 284 -24.02 -21.00 23.23
CA ILE A 284 -25.23 -21.56 23.84
C ILE A 284 -25.04 -23.06 24.08
N TRP A 285 -24.46 -23.79 23.12
CA TRP A 285 -24.19 -25.21 23.27
C TRP A 285 -23.17 -25.51 24.38
N GLY A 286 -22.06 -24.78 24.44
CA GLY A 286 -21.06 -24.92 25.51
C GLY A 286 -21.65 -24.64 26.90
N SER A 287 -22.48 -23.59 27.03
CA SER A 287 -23.19 -23.28 28.28
C SER A 287 -24.15 -24.40 28.68
N ALA A 288 -24.92 -24.94 27.72
CA ALA A 288 -25.82 -26.08 27.96
C ALA A 288 -25.10 -27.37 28.39
N GLN A 289 -23.81 -27.52 28.06
CA GLN A 289 -22.95 -28.61 28.55
C GLN A 289 -22.39 -28.37 29.96
N GLY A 290 -22.69 -27.23 30.58
CA GLY A 290 -22.25 -26.88 31.94
C GLY A 290 -20.99 -26.02 32.00
N TYR A 291 -20.43 -25.60 30.86
CA TYR A 291 -19.18 -24.82 30.80
C TYR A 291 -19.38 -23.32 31.01
N GLY A 292 -20.61 -22.85 31.25
CA GLY A 292 -20.96 -21.42 31.27
C GLY A 292 -20.16 -20.57 32.26
N ARG A 293 -19.83 -21.13 33.43
CA ARG A 293 -19.07 -20.45 34.50
C ARG A 293 -17.54 -20.55 34.36
N GLU A 294 -17.07 -21.30 33.36
CA GLU A 294 -15.66 -21.53 33.11
C GLU A 294 -15.12 -20.53 32.07
N ASP A 295 -13.80 -20.47 31.89
CA ASP A 295 -13.17 -19.59 30.90
C ASP A 295 -13.72 -19.84 29.48
N ASP A 296 -13.89 -18.76 28.71
CA ASP A 296 -14.44 -18.80 27.34
C ASP A 296 -13.58 -19.63 26.36
N SER A 297 -12.31 -19.88 26.68
CA SER A 297 -11.43 -20.83 25.99
C SER A 297 -11.93 -22.28 26.10
N GLY A 298 -12.71 -22.59 27.13
CA GLY A 298 -13.35 -23.89 27.35
C GLY A 298 -14.34 -24.30 26.26
N LEU A 299 -14.70 -23.38 25.35
CA LEU A 299 -15.51 -23.64 24.16
C LEU A 299 -14.92 -24.75 23.27
N VAL A 300 -13.59 -24.94 23.26
CA VAL A 300 -12.92 -26.01 22.49
C VAL A 300 -13.49 -27.41 22.77
N ARG A 301 -14.01 -27.64 23.98
CA ARG A 301 -14.62 -28.91 24.39
C ARG A 301 -15.94 -29.22 23.69
N VAL A 302 -16.60 -28.23 23.07
CA VAL A 302 -17.74 -28.49 22.18
C VAL A 302 -17.31 -29.34 20.98
N PHE A 303 -16.08 -29.16 20.51
CA PHE A 303 -15.50 -29.93 19.42
C PHE A 303 -14.78 -31.19 19.88
N GLN A 304 -14.20 -31.16 21.09
CA GLN A 304 -13.44 -32.26 21.69
C GLN A 304 -13.84 -32.47 23.16
N PRO A 305 -15.00 -33.09 23.44
CA PRO A 305 -15.56 -33.14 24.80
C PRO A 305 -14.81 -34.05 25.77
N ASN A 306 -14.01 -34.99 25.28
CA ASN A 306 -13.38 -36.05 26.08
C ASN A 306 -11.85 -36.01 26.10
N SER A 307 -11.24 -34.99 25.51
CA SER A 307 -9.79 -34.95 25.35
C SER A 307 -9.23 -33.69 26.02
N PRO A 308 -8.22 -33.79 26.89
CA PRO A 308 -7.36 -32.64 27.09
C PRO A 308 -6.71 -32.37 25.74
N VAL A 309 -6.94 -31.19 25.14
CA VAL A 309 -6.31 -30.77 23.87
C VAL A 309 -4.76 -30.90 23.93
N ALA A 310 -4.22 -31.09 25.14
CA ALA A 310 -2.90 -31.63 25.42
C ALA A 310 -2.79 -33.14 25.10
N ASN A 311 -2.24 -33.46 23.93
CA ASN A 311 -1.59 -34.75 23.77
C ASN A 311 -0.28 -34.74 24.60
N LYS A 312 -0.25 -35.58 25.62
CA LYS A 312 0.90 -35.83 26.50
C LYS A 312 1.84 -36.83 25.81
N ASP A 313 2.96 -36.32 25.30
CA ASP A 313 4.27 -36.98 25.38
C ASP A 313 5.34 -35.95 24.99
N SER A 314 5.68 -35.10 25.94
CA SER A 314 6.95 -34.36 25.92
C SER A 314 7.56 -34.38 27.32
N ASP A 315 7.85 -35.58 27.83
CA ASP A 315 8.91 -35.78 28.82
C ASP A 315 10.29 -35.53 28.15
N SER A 316 10.48 -34.28 27.73
CA SER A 316 11.74 -33.57 27.59
C SER A 316 11.42 -32.15 27.14
N ALA A 317 10.91 -31.32 28.03
CA ALA A 317 11.10 -29.88 27.90
C ALA A 317 12.60 -29.56 28.13
N ALA A 318 13.45 -30.03 27.22
CA ALA A 318 14.63 -29.27 26.91
C ALA A 318 14.11 -28.02 26.17
N PRO A 319 14.56 -26.80 26.51
CA PRO A 319 14.29 -25.65 25.66
C PRO A 319 14.64 -26.08 24.25
N ALA A 320 13.78 -25.79 23.26
CA ALA A 320 14.06 -26.02 21.85
C ALA A 320 15.52 -25.65 21.64
N ALA A 321 16.38 -26.67 21.52
CA ALA A 321 17.80 -26.44 21.49
C ALA A 321 17.96 -25.52 20.29
N ALA A 322 18.56 -24.36 20.51
CA ALA A 322 19.02 -23.53 19.42
C ALA A 322 19.83 -24.46 18.53
N LEU A 323 19.21 -24.93 17.44
CA LEU A 323 19.87 -25.72 16.42
C LEU A 323 21.06 -24.87 16.05
N ALA A 324 22.25 -25.43 16.23
CA ALA A 324 23.51 -24.77 15.97
C ALA A 324 23.37 -24.00 14.66
N ASN A 325 23.62 -22.68 14.70
CA ASN A 325 23.60 -21.82 13.52
C ASN A 325 24.22 -22.58 12.33
N PRO A 326 23.45 -22.97 11.32
CA PRO A 326 24.03 -23.44 10.08
C PRO A 326 24.77 -22.24 9.51
N THR A 327 26.09 -22.38 9.40
CA THR A 327 26.99 -21.42 8.78
C THR A 327 26.40 -20.91 7.46
N PRO A 328 26.54 -19.62 7.11
CA PRO A 328 26.22 -19.15 5.76
C PRO A 328 26.94 -20.02 4.74
N VAL A 329 26.19 -20.42 3.70
CA VAL A 329 26.61 -21.33 2.63
C VAL A 329 28.04 -21.00 2.17
N THR A 330 29.00 -21.77 2.66
CA THR A 330 30.42 -21.72 2.31
C THR A 330 30.93 -23.09 1.84
N THR A 331 30.08 -24.12 1.89
CA THR A 331 30.29 -25.42 1.25
C THR A 331 29.71 -25.40 -0.17
N PRO A 332 30.31 -26.12 -1.14
CA PRO A 332 29.67 -26.38 -2.43
C PRO A 332 28.27 -26.94 -2.18
N LEU A 333 27.26 -26.39 -2.86
CA LEU A 333 25.89 -26.90 -2.73
C LEU A 333 25.88 -28.37 -3.18
N GLU A 334 25.50 -29.29 -2.29
CA GLU A 334 25.24 -30.70 -2.68
C GLU A 334 24.13 -30.78 -3.74
N ILE A 335 23.25 -29.78 -3.80
CA ILE A 335 22.21 -29.60 -4.81
C ILE A 335 22.54 -28.38 -5.65
N SER A 336 22.78 -28.57 -6.95
CA SER A 336 23.13 -27.50 -7.87
C SER A 336 22.01 -27.12 -8.83
N LYS A 337 21.11 -28.08 -9.14
CA LYS A 337 20.03 -27.92 -10.13
C LYS A 337 18.66 -28.13 -9.51
N VAL A 338 17.78 -27.15 -9.72
CA VAL A 338 16.41 -27.14 -9.21
C VAL A 338 15.43 -26.95 -10.37
N GLY A 339 14.47 -27.85 -10.50
CA GLY A 339 13.32 -27.67 -11.38
C GLY A 339 12.23 -26.86 -10.66
N MET A 340 11.57 -25.95 -11.37
CA MET A 340 10.45 -25.18 -10.84
C MET A 340 9.24 -25.32 -11.77
N ILE A 341 8.12 -25.84 -11.24
CA ILE A 341 6.86 -25.92 -11.98
C ILE A 341 5.83 -25.01 -11.29
N GLY A 342 5.32 -24.06 -12.06
CA GLY A 342 4.41 -23.01 -11.63
C GLY A 342 5.17 -21.73 -11.27
N LEU A 343 5.44 -20.88 -12.26
CA LEU A 343 6.08 -19.57 -12.15
C LEU A 343 5.08 -18.41 -11.98
N GLY A 344 3.81 -18.71 -11.73
CA GLY A 344 2.78 -17.71 -11.42
C GLY A 344 3.14 -16.79 -10.23
N ALA A 345 2.19 -16.00 -9.74
CA ALA A 345 2.44 -14.88 -8.82
C ALA A 345 3.40 -15.20 -7.64
N MET A 346 3.24 -16.35 -6.97
CA MET A 346 4.14 -16.80 -5.90
C MET A 346 5.43 -17.46 -6.44
N GLY A 347 5.27 -18.33 -7.42
CA GLY A 347 6.35 -19.17 -7.94
C GLY A 347 7.48 -18.37 -8.59
N GLN A 348 7.16 -17.24 -9.22
CA GLN A 348 8.13 -16.29 -9.72
C GLN A 348 9.11 -15.85 -8.62
N GLY A 349 8.58 -15.41 -7.47
CA GLY A 349 9.38 -14.94 -6.35
C GLY A 349 10.19 -16.05 -5.70
N MET A 350 9.61 -17.25 -5.57
CA MET A 350 10.30 -18.44 -5.06
C MET A 350 11.48 -18.82 -5.95
N ALA A 351 11.28 -18.86 -7.27
CA ALA A 351 12.33 -19.14 -8.24
C ALA A 351 13.45 -18.08 -8.18
N SER A 352 13.10 -16.79 -8.15
CA SER A 352 14.07 -15.70 -7.94
C SER A 352 14.87 -15.83 -6.64
N SER A 353 14.23 -16.27 -5.56
CA SER A 353 14.89 -16.44 -4.26
C SER A 353 15.89 -17.60 -4.28
N MET A 354 15.55 -18.72 -4.90
CA MET A 354 16.48 -19.83 -5.14
C MET A 354 17.66 -19.41 -6.03
N MET A 355 17.43 -18.61 -7.07
CA MET A 355 18.52 -18.09 -7.92
C MET A 355 19.50 -17.21 -7.13
N ARG A 356 18.99 -16.31 -6.27
CA ARG A 356 19.84 -15.52 -5.34
C ARG A 356 20.58 -16.40 -4.34
N GLY A 357 19.97 -17.50 -3.92
CA GLY A 357 20.60 -18.53 -3.09
C GLY A 357 21.69 -19.34 -3.81
N GLY A 358 21.89 -19.13 -5.11
CA GLY A 358 22.93 -19.77 -5.91
C GLY A 358 22.49 -21.03 -6.65
N PHE A 359 21.21 -21.38 -6.70
CA PHE A 359 20.75 -22.56 -7.44
C PHE A 359 20.59 -22.27 -8.95
N ALA A 360 20.86 -23.28 -9.80
CA ALA A 360 20.45 -23.24 -11.20
C ALA A 360 19.00 -23.68 -11.33
N VAL A 361 18.12 -22.76 -11.74
CA VAL A 361 16.68 -22.98 -11.74
C VAL A 361 16.17 -23.13 -13.18
N HIS A 362 15.56 -24.28 -13.47
CA HIS A 362 14.92 -24.57 -14.76
C HIS A 362 13.39 -24.50 -14.57
N GLY A 363 12.77 -23.45 -15.11
CA GLY A 363 11.41 -23.05 -14.74
C GLY A 363 10.40 -23.25 -15.87
N TYR A 364 9.23 -23.81 -15.54
CA TYR A 364 8.08 -23.98 -16.43
C TYR A 364 6.81 -23.38 -15.82
N ASP A 365 5.98 -22.78 -16.68
CA ASP A 365 4.58 -22.44 -16.40
C ASP A 365 3.73 -22.66 -17.66
N VAL A 366 2.43 -22.91 -17.48
CA VAL A 366 1.48 -23.00 -18.60
C VAL A 366 1.23 -21.63 -19.24
N TYR A 367 1.55 -20.55 -18.53
CA TYR A 367 1.44 -19.17 -18.98
C TYR A 367 2.79 -18.63 -19.47
N GLU A 368 2.97 -18.60 -20.79
CA GLU A 368 4.20 -18.19 -21.47
C GLU A 368 4.82 -16.86 -20.95
N PRO A 369 4.04 -15.78 -20.67
CA PRO A 369 4.61 -14.55 -20.14
C PRO A 369 5.29 -14.71 -18.76
N ALA A 370 4.88 -15.68 -17.94
CA ALA A 370 5.55 -15.97 -16.67
C ALA A 370 6.95 -16.57 -16.90
N ILE A 371 7.11 -17.44 -17.91
CA ILE A 371 8.40 -17.99 -18.32
C ILE A 371 9.31 -16.86 -18.82
N GLN A 372 8.80 -15.99 -19.70
CA GLN A 372 9.57 -14.86 -20.23
C GLN A 372 10.07 -13.94 -19.10
N LYS A 373 9.19 -13.61 -18.15
CA LYS A 373 9.53 -12.82 -16.96
C LYS A 373 10.58 -13.51 -16.08
N PHE A 374 10.54 -14.83 -15.96
CA PHE A 374 11.51 -15.62 -15.22
C PHE A 374 12.90 -15.58 -15.87
N VAL A 375 12.96 -15.77 -17.19
CA VAL A 375 14.22 -15.80 -17.93
C VAL A 375 14.85 -14.40 -18.05
N SER A 376 14.03 -13.35 -18.15
CA SER A 376 14.51 -11.96 -18.20
C SER A 376 15.21 -11.51 -16.91
N GLY A 377 15.05 -12.25 -15.81
CA GLY A 377 15.71 -11.97 -14.53
C GLY A 377 17.22 -12.29 -14.49
N GLY A 378 17.77 -12.92 -15.54
CA GLY A 378 19.19 -13.26 -15.66
C GLY A 378 19.68 -14.33 -14.67
N GLY A 379 20.98 -14.67 -14.75
CA GLY A 379 21.71 -15.42 -13.71
C GLY A 379 21.13 -16.79 -13.33
N ARG A 380 21.60 -17.87 -13.96
CA ARG A 380 21.24 -19.27 -13.64
C ARG A 380 19.75 -19.65 -13.81
N ALA A 381 18.91 -18.74 -14.32
CA ALA A 381 17.56 -19.00 -14.83
C ALA A 381 17.61 -19.71 -16.19
N SER A 382 16.74 -20.70 -16.43
CA SER A 382 16.59 -21.32 -17.75
C SER A 382 15.15 -21.72 -18.02
N ALA A 383 14.69 -21.47 -19.26
CA ALA A 383 13.33 -21.77 -19.69
C ALA A 383 13.15 -23.26 -19.95
N ALA A 384 12.16 -23.86 -19.30
CA ALA A 384 11.67 -25.18 -19.66
C ALA A 384 10.48 -25.07 -20.60
N THR A 385 10.37 -25.97 -21.57
CA THR A 385 9.27 -26.02 -22.55
C THR A 385 8.10 -26.91 -22.12
N SER A 386 8.29 -27.72 -21.07
CA SER A 386 7.28 -28.59 -20.46
C SER A 386 7.64 -28.94 -19.00
N PRO A 387 6.71 -29.51 -18.22
CA PRO A 387 7.02 -30.01 -16.87
C PRO A 387 8.14 -31.06 -16.86
N ALA A 388 8.17 -31.99 -17.83
CA ALA A 388 9.24 -32.98 -17.99
C ALA A 388 10.60 -32.32 -18.27
N ASP A 389 10.61 -31.26 -19.08
CA ASP A 389 11.82 -30.50 -19.37
C ASP A 389 12.35 -29.84 -18.08
N ALA A 390 11.47 -29.20 -17.29
CA ALA A 390 11.79 -28.60 -15.99
C ALA A 390 12.38 -29.61 -14.99
N ALA A 391 11.92 -30.86 -15.02
CA ALA A 391 12.38 -31.93 -14.15
C ALA A 391 13.68 -32.60 -14.62
N LYS A 392 14.06 -32.44 -15.89
CA LYS A 392 15.18 -33.18 -16.49
C LYS A 392 16.51 -32.77 -15.86
N GLY A 393 17.12 -33.71 -15.14
CA GLY A 393 18.40 -33.46 -14.46
C GLY A 393 18.31 -32.57 -13.22
N ALA A 394 17.09 -32.27 -12.74
CA ALA A 394 16.86 -31.56 -11.50
C ALA A 394 17.03 -32.50 -10.30
N GLU A 395 17.81 -32.09 -9.31
CA GLU A 395 18.01 -32.85 -8.06
C GLU A 395 16.85 -32.59 -7.08
N VAL A 396 16.27 -31.39 -7.17
CA VAL A 396 15.05 -30.98 -6.48
C VAL A 396 14.05 -30.42 -7.47
N LEU A 397 12.79 -30.82 -7.39
CA LEU A 397 11.68 -30.27 -8.16
C LEU A 397 10.67 -29.61 -7.24
N VAL A 398 10.50 -28.30 -7.37
CA VAL A 398 9.52 -27.52 -6.60
C VAL A 398 8.24 -27.35 -7.40
N LEU A 399 7.10 -27.71 -6.81
CA LEU A 399 5.76 -27.52 -7.39
C LEU A 399 4.98 -26.44 -6.64
N MET A 400 4.67 -25.35 -7.35
CA MET A 400 3.83 -24.26 -6.87
C MET A 400 2.66 -24.02 -7.82
N VAL A 401 1.65 -24.87 -7.73
CA VAL A 401 0.45 -24.89 -8.57
C VAL A 401 -0.81 -24.63 -7.74
N GLN A 402 -1.95 -24.44 -8.41
CA GLN A 402 -3.18 -24.00 -7.73
C GLN A 402 -3.85 -25.11 -6.91
N ASN A 403 -3.81 -26.36 -7.38
CA ASN A 403 -4.56 -27.47 -6.80
C ASN A 403 -3.94 -28.86 -7.08
N ALA A 404 -4.50 -29.89 -6.43
CA ALA A 404 -4.06 -31.27 -6.53
C ALA A 404 -4.15 -31.86 -7.96
N THR A 405 -5.14 -31.44 -8.76
CA THR A 405 -5.28 -31.87 -10.15
C THR A 405 -4.12 -31.39 -11.00
N GLN A 406 -3.73 -30.12 -10.87
CA GLN A 406 -2.57 -29.56 -11.58
C GLN A 406 -1.27 -30.22 -11.12
N ALA A 407 -1.09 -30.48 -9.82
CA ALA A 407 0.08 -31.19 -9.31
C ALA A 407 0.16 -32.62 -9.88
N THR A 408 -0.98 -33.30 -10.02
CA THR A 408 -1.06 -34.63 -10.63
C THR A 408 -0.74 -34.60 -12.12
N ASP A 409 -1.28 -33.64 -12.86
CA ASP A 409 -1.06 -33.52 -14.30
C ASP A 409 0.39 -33.16 -14.62
N ALA A 410 1.00 -32.26 -13.85
CA ALA A 410 2.41 -31.91 -13.97
C ALA A 410 3.33 -33.12 -13.75
N LEU A 411 3.05 -33.95 -12.72
CA LEU A 411 3.91 -35.08 -12.37
C LEU A 411 3.65 -36.34 -13.19
N PHE A 412 2.40 -36.67 -13.50
CA PHE A 412 2.02 -37.97 -14.09
C PHE A 412 1.04 -37.87 -15.26
N GLY A 413 0.57 -36.67 -15.60
CA GLY A 413 -0.36 -36.45 -16.71
C GLY A 413 0.40 -36.10 -17.98
N SER A 414 -0.08 -35.07 -18.67
CA SER A 414 0.56 -34.58 -19.90
C SER A 414 1.97 -34.03 -19.68
N GLY A 415 2.28 -33.62 -18.45
CA GLY A 415 3.59 -33.09 -18.07
C GLY A 415 4.67 -34.13 -17.81
N ASP A 416 4.29 -35.35 -17.38
CA ASP A 416 5.14 -36.50 -17.04
C ASP A 416 6.49 -36.18 -16.35
N ALA A 417 6.50 -35.17 -15.48
CA ALA A 417 7.72 -34.71 -14.80
C ALA A 417 8.34 -35.79 -13.91
N ALA A 418 7.52 -36.65 -13.30
CA ALA A 418 8.01 -37.71 -12.43
C ALA A 418 8.85 -38.77 -13.18
N ALA A 419 8.55 -39.02 -14.46
CA ALA A 419 9.36 -39.92 -15.29
C ALA A 419 10.70 -39.29 -15.67
N ALA A 420 10.73 -37.97 -15.90
CA ALA A 420 11.93 -37.23 -16.32
C ALA A 420 12.92 -36.91 -15.19
N LEU A 421 12.49 -36.99 -13.92
CA LEU A 421 13.36 -36.81 -12.76
C LEU A 421 14.50 -37.85 -12.74
N PRO A 422 15.72 -37.48 -12.32
CA PRO A 422 16.76 -38.44 -11.93
C PRO A 422 16.34 -39.35 -10.77
N ASP A 423 17.01 -40.49 -10.63
CA ASP A 423 16.86 -41.34 -9.44
C ASP A 423 17.32 -40.58 -8.18
N ASP A 424 16.75 -40.91 -7.02
CA ASP A 424 17.01 -40.30 -5.71
C ASP A 424 16.66 -38.79 -5.59
N SER A 425 15.92 -38.22 -6.55
CA SER A 425 15.51 -36.81 -6.54
C SER A 425 14.48 -36.48 -5.46
N ILE A 426 14.39 -35.20 -5.07
CA ILE A 426 13.43 -34.70 -4.09
C ILE A 426 12.34 -33.87 -4.78
N VAL A 427 11.07 -34.18 -4.51
CA VAL A 427 9.94 -33.36 -4.91
C VAL A 427 9.50 -32.50 -3.71
N ILE A 428 9.36 -31.19 -3.88
CA ILE A 428 8.85 -30.27 -2.86
C ILE A 428 7.48 -29.76 -3.32
N LEU A 429 6.42 -30.13 -2.60
CA LEU A 429 5.08 -29.63 -2.88
C LEU A 429 4.77 -28.41 -2.02
N SER A 430 4.72 -27.23 -2.65
CA SER A 430 4.50 -25.94 -1.96
C SER A 430 3.05 -25.43 -2.03
N SER A 431 2.19 -26.21 -2.67
CA SER A 431 0.80 -25.85 -2.97
C SER A 431 -0.15 -26.17 -1.81
N THR A 432 -1.22 -25.38 -1.65
CA THR A 432 -2.29 -25.74 -0.69
C THR A 432 -3.21 -26.80 -1.31
N VAL A 433 -3.14 -28.02 -0.78
CA VAL A 433 -3.84 -29.21 -1.28
C VAL A 433 -4.35 -30.09 -0.11
N PRO A 434 -5.24 -31.06 -0.35
CA PRO A 434 -5.69 -31.98 0.70
C PRO A 434 -4.54 -32.84 1.27
N PRO A 435 -4.42 -33.01 2.60
CA PRO A 435 -3.42 -33.89 3.22
C PRO A 435 -3.47 -35.34 2.72
N SER A 436 -4.67 -35.85 2.44
CA SER A 436 -4.89 -37.17 1.85
C SER A 436 -4.29 -37.30 0.45
N PHE A 437 -4.35 -36.23 -0.35
CA PHE A 437 -3.72 -36.17 -1.65
C PHE A 437 -2.20 -36.23 -1.52
N VAL A 438 -1.59 -35.48 -0.60
CA VAL A 438 -0.13 -35.49 -0.40
C VAL A 438 0.39 -36.88 0.01
N ARG A 439 -0.32 -37.55 0.93
CA ARG A 439 -0.02 -38.95 1.29
C ARG A 439 -0.17 -39.93 0.13
N SER A 440 -1.16 -39.72 -0.74
CA SER A 440 -1.31 -40.51 -1.96
C SER A 440 -0.21 -40.21 -2.98
N LEU A 441 0.26 -38.98 -3.04
CA LEU A 441 1.31 -38.54 -3.95
C LEU A 441 2.66 -39.15 -3.57
N GLU A 442 3.00 -39.15 -2.28
CA GLU A 442 4.18 -39.84 -1.74
C GLU A 442 4.20 -41.31 -2.17
N LYS A 443 3.11 -42.05 -1.92
CA LYS A 443 3.00 -43.47 -2.32
C LYS A 443 3.21 -43.68 -3.82
N ARG A 444 2.70 -42.78 -4.66
CA ARG A 444 2.88 -42.87 -6.12
C ARG A 444 4.33 -42.62 -6.52
N LEU A 445 5.00 -41.62 -5.93
CA LEU A 445 6.40 -41.32 -6.18
C LEU A 445 7.32 -42.47 -5.70
N THR A 446 7.11 -42.97 -4.48
CA THR A 446 7.84 -44.14 -3.96
C THR A 446 7.60 -45.39 -4.79
N GLY A 447 6.36 -45.58 -5.27
CA GLY A 447 5.97 -46.72 -6.12
C GLY A 447 6.68 -46.79 -7.47
N LEU A 448 7.35 -45.72 -7.91
CA LEU A 448 8.20 -45.74 -9.09
C LEU A 448 9.47 -46.59 -8.88
N GLY A 449 9.88 -46.86 -7.63
CA GLY A 449 11.04 -47.70 -7.31
C GLY A 449 12.39 -47.04 -7.59
N ARG A 450 12.43 -45.70 -7.68
CA ARG A 450 13.59 -44.90 -8.12
C ARG A 450 14.21 -44.03 -7.01
N GLY A 451 13.83 -44.24 -5.75
CA GLY A 451 14.32 -43.43 -4.62
C GLY A 451 13.78 -42.00 -4.55
N ILE A 452 12.79 -41.63 -5.39
CA ILE A 452 12.20 -40.28 -5.37
C ILE A 452 11.41 -40.06 -4.08
N THR A 453 11.74 -38.99 -3.35
CA THR A 453 11.12 -38.63 -2.06
C THR A 453 10.26 -37.36 -2.18
N LEU A 454 9.31 -37.18 -1.26
CA LEU A 454 8.41 -36.02 -1.23
C LEU A 454 8.58 -35.24 0.07
N LEU A 455 8.73 -33.92 -0.04
CA LEU A 455 8.55 -32.98 1.05
C LEU A 455 7.22 -32.24 0.87
N ASP A 456 6.38 -32.31 1.90
CA ASP A 456 5.15 -31.53 2.02
C ASP A 456 5.51 -30.18 2.63
N ALA A 457 5.52 -29.12 1.82
CA ALA A 457 6.10 -27.83 2.18
C ALA A 457 5.20 -26.62 1.83
N PRO A 458 3.90 -26.61 2.18
CA PRO A 458 3.01 -25.49 1.87
C PRO A 458 3.50 -24.17 2.46
N VAL A 459 3.23 -23.08 1.74
CA VAL A 459 3.81 -21.76 2.04
C VAL A 459 2.80 -20.75 2.58
N SER A 460 3.30 -19.74 3.29
CA SER A 460 2.57 -18.57 3.76
C SER A 460 3.42 -17.30 3.60
N GLY A 461 2.78 -16.15 3.37
CA GLY A 461 3.46 -14.84 3.29
C GLY A 461 3.21 -14.01 2.03
N GLY A 462 2.54 -14.56 1.01
CA GLY A 462 2.16 -13.83 -0.19
C GLY A 462 3.33 -13.49 -1.13
N VAL A 463 3.00 -12.81 -2.24
CA VAL A 463 3.91 -12.56 -3.38
C VAL A 463 5.15 -11.76 -2.98
N VAL A 464 4.97 -10.76 -2.11
CA VAL A 464 6.06 -9.90 -1.64
C VAL A 464 7.10 -10.69 -0.84
N ARG A 465 6.65 -11.53 0.12
CA ARG A 465 7.58 -12.36 0.90
C ARG A 465 8.23 -13.45 0.03
N ALA A 466 7.51 -13.98 -0.96
CA ALA A 466 8.10 -14.88 -1.95
C ALA A 466 9.23 -14.21 -2.73
N ALA A 467 9.02 -13.00 -3.24
CA ALA A 467 10.04 -12.27 -4.00
C ALA A 467 11.29 -11.94 -3.17
N ASN A 468 11.10 -11.61 -1.89
CA ASN A 468 12.17 -11.27 -0.97
C ASN A 468 12.89 -12.49 -0.35
N GLY A 469 12.39 -13.71 -0.59
CA GLY A 469 12.94 -14.92 0.04
C GLY A 469 12.69 -14.94 1.55
N ASN A 470 11.52 -14.46 1.99
CA ASN A 470 11.14 -14.37 3.40
C ASN A 470 9.84 -15.16 3.69
N LEU A 471 9.54 -16.21 2.92
CA LEU A 471 8.33 -17.01 3.11
C LEU A 471 8.36 -17.77 4.43
N THR A 472 7.20 -17.94 5.05
CA THR A 472 7.04 -18.98 6.07
C THR A 472 6.70 -20.28 5.35
N ILE A 473 7.57 -21.28 5.45
CA ILE A 473 7.35 -22.61 4.88
C ILE A 473 7.05 -23.57 6.01
N ILE A 474 5.89 -24.21 5.98
CA ILE A 474 5.53 -25.29 6.90
C ILE A 474 5.93 -26.58 6.21
N CYS A 475 6.89 -27.33 6.75
CA CYS A 475 7.54 -28.45 6.10
C CYS A 475 7.37 -29.74 6.90
N SER A 476 7.03 -30.85 6.24
CA SER A 476 7.02 -32.19 6.83
C SER A 476 7.48 -33.23 5.82
N GLY A 477 8.14 -34.28 6.29
CA GLY A 477 8.76 -35.31 5.47
C GLY A 477 9.82 -36.06 6.28
N ASP A 478 10.58 -36.93 5.61
CA ASP A 478 11.70 -37.64 6.23
C ASP A 478 12.83 -36.66 6.60
N GLU A 479 13.41 -36.80 7.80
CA GLU A 479 14.41 -35.87 8.34
C GLU A 479 15.67 -35.81 7.46
N SER A 480 16.09 -36.94 6.88
CA SER A 480 17.22 -36.99 5.97
C SER A 480 16.93 -36.25 4.66
N THR A 481 15.67 -36.28 4.21
CA THR A 481 15.22 -35.55 3.01
C THR A 481 15.13 -34.05 3.27
N ILE A 482 14.58 -33.64 4.43
CA ILE A 482 14.54 -32.23 4.84
C ILE A 482 15.96 -31.67 4.96
N SER A 483 16.87 -32.41 5.60
CA SER A 483 18.27 -32.00 5.75
C SER A 483 18.95 -31.78 4.39
N LYS A 484 18.74 -32.68 3.42
CA LYS A 484 19.27 -32.53 2.05
C LYS A 484 18.68 -31.29 1.35
N ALA A 485 17.37 -31.10 1.42
CA ALA A 485 16.69 -29.97 0.78
C ALA A 485 16.83 -28.63 1.52
N ASN A 486 17.48 -28.60 2.69
CA ASN A 486 17.49 -27.46 3.60
C ASN A 486 18.03 -26.17 2.94
N GLY A 487 19.07 -26.28 2.09
CA GLY A 487 19.59 -25.12 1.35
C GLY A 487 18.55 -24.49 0.41
N VAL A 488 17.77 -25.32 -0.29
CA VAL A 488 16.70 -24.87 -1.18
C VAL A 488 15.59 -24.20 -0.36
N LEU A 489 15.16 -24.84 0.73
CA LEU A 489 14.13 -24.30 1.62
C LEU A 489 14.55 -22.95 2.23
N LEU A 490 15.77 -22.86 2.81
CA LEU A 490 16.29 -21.64 3.42
C LEU A 490 16.46 -20.50 2.42
N SER A 491 16.76 -20.79 1.16
CA SER A 491 16.82 -19.74 0.13
C SER A 491 15.47 -19.05 -0.11
N MET A 492 14.35 -19.74 0.18
CA MET A 492 12.99 -19.21 0.05
C MET A 492 12.46 -18.61 1.35
N THR A 493 12.99 -19.00 2.52
CA THR A 493 12.56 -18.50 3.83
C THR A 493 13.43 -17.38 4.39
N GLY A 494 14.70 -17.32 3.97
CA GLY A 494 15.70 -16.30 4.33
C GLY A 494 16.25 -16.46 5.74
N LEU A 495 15.36 -16.76 6.69
CA LEU A 495 15.68 -17.03 8.09
C LEU A 495 15.27 -18.46 8.45
N PRO A 496 16.07 -19.18 9.27
CA PRO A 496 15.70 -20.49 9.78
C PRO A 496 14.38 -20.48 10.58
N THR A 497 14.07 -19.38 11.28
CA THR A 497 12.84 -19.21 12.05
C THR A 497 11.57 -19.22 11.20
N ASN A 498 11.70 -18.99 9.89
CA ASN A 498 10.60 -19.04 8.95
C ASN A 498 10.39 -20.44 8.34
N LEU A 499 11.29 -21.40 8.59
CA LEU A 499 11.14 -22.79 8.19
C LEU A 499 10.58 -23.60 9.36
N CYS A 500 9.25 -23.79 9.37
CA CYS A 500 8.55 -24.51 10.42
C CYS A 500 8.49 -26.00 10.08
N GLN A 501 9.31 -26.82 10.72
CA GLN A 501 9.23 -28.27 10.56
C GLN A 501 8.12 -28.84 11.44
N VAL A 502 7.30 -29.73 10.89
CA VAL A 502 6.14 -30.34 11.56
C VAL A 502 6.32 -31.85 11.61
N LYS A 503 6.09 -32.44 12.79
CA LYS A 503 6.16 -33.89 12.97
C LYS A 503 4.91 -34.59 12.42
N GLY A 504 5.03 -35.89 12.12
CA GLY A 504 3.92 -36.72 11.61
C GLY A 504 4.03 -37.14 10.13
N GLY A 505 5.17 -36.85 9.49
CA GLY A 505 5.46 -37.26 8.12
C GLY A 505 4.65 -36.49 7.07
N VAL A 506 4.71 -36.94 5.82
CA VAL A 506 4.07 -36.27 4.69
C VAL A 506 2.56 -36.12 4.89
N GLY A 507 2.06 -34.91 4.67
CA GLY A 507 0.66 -34.52 4.87
C GLY A 507 0.41 -33.81 6.22
N ALA A 508 1.36 -33.85 7.16
CA ALA A 508 1.23 -33.11 8.43
C ALA A 508 1.31 -31.60 8.21
N ALA A 509 2.28 -31.12 7.42
CA ALA A 509 2.40 -29.70 7.09
C ALA A 509 1.18 -29.17 6.32
N SER A 510 0.66 -29.94 5.36
CA SER A 510 -0.61 -29.65 4.69
C SER A 510 -1.78 -29.56 5.67
N SER A 511 -1.81 -30.41 6.70
CA SER A 511 -2.86 -30.37 7.73
C SER A 511 -2.75 -29.09 8.57
N VAL A 512 -1.56 -28.70 9.03
CA VAL A 512 -1.33 -27.41 9.73
C VAL A 512 -1.73 -26.23 8.84
N LYS A 513 -1.37 -26.28 7.54
CA LYS A 513 -1.76 -25.26 6.58
C LYS A 513 -3.28 -25.14 6.46
N LEU A 514 -4.03 -26.24 6.48
CA LEU A 514 -5.49 -26.19 6.48
C LEU A 514 -6.05 -25.48 7.72
N ILE A 515 -5.48 -25.72 8.91
CA ILE A 515 -5.87 -24.99 10.12
C ILE A 515 -5.64 -23.48 9.95
N ASN A 516 -4.50 -23.09 9.37
CA ASN A 516 -4.24 -21.68 9.06
C ASN A 516 -5.24 -21.11 8.04
N GLN A 517 -5.60 -21.86 6.99
CA GLN A 517 -6.55 -21.39 5.97
C GLN A 517 -7.99 -21.32 6.49
N LEU A 518 -8.37 -22.20 7.42
CA LEU A 518 -9.62 -22.11 8.17
C LEU A 518 -9.72 -20.76 8.87
N LEU A 519 -8.72 -20.45 9.71
CA LEU A 519 -8.70 -19.20 10.47
C LEU A 519 -8.68 -17.99 9.54
N ALA A 520 -7.78 -17.98 8.55
CA ALA A 520 -7.68 -16.90 7.57
C ALA A 520 -9.02 -16.63 6.86
N GLY A 521 -9.67 -17.67 6.34
CA GLY A 521 -10.92 -17.52 5.60
C GLY A 521 -12.08 -17.04 6.48
N VAL A 522 -12.17 -17.55 7.71
CA VAL A 522 -13.16 -17.11 8.70
C VAL A 522 -12.89 -15.67 9.15
N HIS A 523 -11.64 -15.29 9.41
CA HIS A 523 -11.29 -13.93 9.84
C HIS A 523 -11.59 -12.87 8.78
N ILE A 524 -11.33 -13.14 7.49
CA ILE A 524 -11.71 -12.21 6.41
C ILE A 524 -13.24 -12.05 6.32
N ALA A 525 -13.98 -13.16 6.38
CA ALA A 525 -15.44 -13.12 6.34
C ALA A 525 -16.03 -12.42 7.58
N ALA A 526 -15.45 -12.65 8.76
CA ALA A 526 -15.83 -11.97 10.00
C ALA A 526 -15.53 -10.47 9.94
N ALA A 527 -14.39 -10.07 9.38
CA ALA A 527 -14.05 -8.66 9.13
C ALA A 527 -15.08 -8.00 8.21
N ALA A 528 -15.41 -8.64 7.09
CA ALA A 528 -16.43 -8.17 6.17
C ALA A 528 -17.81 -8.02 6.84
N GLU A 529 -18.26 -9.04 7.57
CA GLU A 529 -19.52 -9.03 8.31
C GLU A 529 -19.56 -7.91 9.36
N ALA A 530 -18.50 -7.75 10.14
CA ALA A 530 -18.40 -6.75 11.19
C ALA A 530 -18.34 -5.32 10.64
N MET A 531 -17.58 -5.08 9.57
CA MET A 531 -17.49 -3.76 8.94
C MET A 531 -18.81 -3.36 8.26
N ALA A 532 -19.48 -4.31 7.62
CA ALA A 532 -20.82 -4.06 7.08
C ALA A 532 -21.85 -3.83 8.21
N PHE A 533 -21.72 -4.53 9.33
CA PHE A 533 -22.56 -4.28 10.50
C PHE A 533 -22.30 -2.90 11.11
N ALA A 534 -21.04 -2.46 11.19
CA ALA A 534 -20.68 -1.13 11.64
C ALA A 534 -21.33 -0.04 10.76
N ALA A 535 -21.23 -0.18 9.43
CA ALA A 535 -21.92 0.71 8.50
C ALA A 535 -23.44 0.70 8.71
N ARG A 536 -24.05 -0.48 8.91
CA ARG A 536 -25.49 -0.61 9.18
C ARG A 536 -25.94 0.08 10.47
N LEU A 537 -25.06 0.15 11.47
CA LEU A 537 -25.28 0.83 12.75
C LEU A 537 -25.10 2.36 12.67
N GLY A 538 -24.70 2.86 11.50
CA GLY A 538 -24.40 4.27 11.25
C GLY A 538 -23.07 4.72 11.84
N LEU A 539 -22.11 3.80 12.01
CA LEU A 539 -20.77 4.12 12.48
C LEU A 539 -19.86 4.47 11.30
N ASP A 540 -18.88 5.33 11.57
CA ASP A 540 -17.78 5.58 10.64
C ASP A 540 -16.89 4.34 10.54
N THR A 541 -16.95 3.64 9.41
CA THR A 541 -16.23 2.37 9.24
C THR A 541 -14.71 2.55 9.28
N ARG A 542 -14.19 3.72 8.92
CA ARG A 542 -12.75 3.99 9.01
C ARG A 542 -12.32 4.18 10.46
N GLN A 543 -13.07 4.98 11.22
CA GLN A 543 -12.83 5.11 12.66
C GLN A 543 -12.88 3.74 13.33
N ILE A 544 -13.84 2.89 12.96
CA ILE A 544 -13.95 1.52 13.49
C ILE A 544 -12.72 0.67 13.15
N PHE A 545 -12.21 0.73 11.92
CA PHE A 545 -10.98 0.05 11.55
C PHE A 545 -9.79 0.49 12.42
N GLU A 546 -9.60 1.80 12.57
CA GLU A 546 -8.49 2.39 13.35
C GLU A 546 -8.56 2.04 14.84
N LEU A 547 -9.76 1.98 15.39
CA LEU A 547 -10.00 1.56 16.77
C LEU A 547 -9.74 0.06 16.95
N LEU A 548 -10.33 -0.77 16.10
CA LEU A 548 -10.36 -2.22 16.30
C LEU A 548 -9.04 -2.90 15.93
N LYS A 549 -8.22 -2.30 15.05
CA LYS A 549 -6.87 -2.82 14.76
C LYS A 549 -5.95 -2.81 15.99
N ASN A 550 -6.27 -2.00 17.01
CA ASN A 550 -5.51 -1.90 18.25
C ASN A 550 -6.24 -2.48 19.48
N ALA A 551 -7.30 -3.26 19.24
CA ALA A 551 -8.18 -3.82 20.26
C ALA A 551 -8.22 -5.36 20.21
N ALA A 552 -8.97 -5.97 21.13
CA ALA A 552 -9.14 -7.43 21.19
C ALA A 552 -9.77 -8.03 19.93
N ALA A 553 -10.47 -7.22 19.14
CA ALA A 553 -11.05 -7.60 17.85
C ALA A 553 -10.01 -7.82 16.73
N TRP A 554 -8.74 -7.47 16.95
CA TRP A 554 -7.69 -7.58 15.93
C TRP A 554 -7.48 -9.02 15.44
N SER A 555 -7.32 -9.14 14.13
CA SER A 555 -6.72 -10.29 13.46
C SER A 555 -5.82 -9.81 12.33
N TRP A 556 -4.84 -10.62 11.93
CA TRP A 556 -3.95 -10.28 10.82
C TRP A 556 -4.76 -9.98 9.55
N MET A 557 -5.81 -10.77 9.30
CA MET A 557 -6.69 -10.59 8.14
C MET A 557 -7.57 -9.33 8.24
N PHE A 558 -8.05 -8.96 9.43
CA PHE A 558 -8.78 -7.70 9.61
C PHE A 558 -7.90 -6.50 9.20
N GLU A 559 -6.67 -6.45 9.72
CA GLU A 559 -5.73 -5.37 9.40
C GLU A 559 -5.37 -5.31 7.91
N ASN A 560 -5.20 -6.48 7.26
CA ASN A 560 -4.73 -6.55 5.88
C ASN A 560 -5.84 -6.52 4.81
N ARG A 561 -7.12 -6.74 5.16
CA ARG A 561 -8.23 -6.79 4.19
C ARG A 561 -9.24 -5.67 4.33
N VAL A 562 -9.46 -5.14 5.53
CA VAL A 562 -10.40 -4.04 5.70
C VAL A 562 -10.00 -2.78 4.91
N PRO A 563 -8.72 -2.42 4.72
CA PRO A 563 -8.36 -1.30 3.85
C PRO A 563 -8.95 -1.40 2.44
N GLN A 564 -8.94 -2.61 1.84
CA GLN A 564 -9.55 -2.84 0.52
C GLN A 564 -11.07 -2.62 0.53
N MET A 565 -11.74 -2.97 1.64
CA MET A 565 -13.18 -2.74 1.83
C MET A 565 -13.52 -1.24 2.01
N LEU A 566 -12.64 -0.49 2.68
CA LEU A 566 -12.80 0.95 2.89
C LEU A 566 -12.62 1.75 1.60
N GLU A 567 -11.70 1.32 0.72
CA GLU A 567 -11.42 2.00 -0.56
C GLU A 567 -12.21 1.41 -1.73
N ALA A 568 -12.96 0.31 -1.52
CA ALA A 568 -13.58 -0.49 -2.58
C ALA A 568 -12.59 -0.93 -3.68
N ASP A 569 -11.36 -1.27 -3.29
CA ASP A 569 -10.34 -1.82 -4.18
C ASP A 569 -10.48 -3.34 -4.28
N TRP A 570 -10.92 -3.81 -5.45
CA TRP A 570 -11.12 -5.23 -5.73
C TRP A 570 -9.99 -5.86 -6.54
N THR A 571 -8.85 -5.16 -6.67
CA THR A 571 -7.66 -5.65 -7.37
C THR A 571 -7.11 -6.89 -6.66
N PRO A 572 -7.02 -8.04 -7.35
CA PRO A 572 -6.73 -9.31 -6.69
C PRO A 572 -5.25 -9.45 -6.34
N HIS A 573 -4.90 -9.09 -5.11
CA HIS A 573 -3.64 -9.51 -4.46
C HIS A 573 -3.75 -10.96 -3.95
N SER A 574 -4.95 -11.36 -3.57
CA SER A 574 -5.40 -12.70 -3.22
C SER A 574 -6.85 -12.82 -3.70
N ALA A 575 -7.12 -13.74 -4.61
CA ALA A 575 -8.43 -13.84 -5.26
C ALA A 575 -9.47 -14.53 -4.36
N LEU A 576 -10.73 -14.10 -4.44
CA LEU A 576 -11.85 -14.71 -3.72
C LEU A 576 -11.97 -16.23 -3.96
N ALA A 577 -11.67 -16.70 -5.18
CA ALA A 577 -11.66 -18.12 -5.51
C ALA A 577 -10.65 -18.96 -4.68
N ILE A 578 -9.64 -18.34 -4.07
CA ILE A 578 -8.71 -19.02 -3.17
C ILE A 578 -9.46 -19.56 -1.95
N PHE A 579 -10.34 -18.77 -1.35
CA PHE A 579 -11.11 -19.21 -0.17
C PHE A 579 -12.31 -20.09 -0.52
N VAL A 580 -12.82 -20.04 -1.77
CA VAL A 580 -13.70 -21.10 -2.29
C VAL A 580 -12.96 -22.44 -2.30
N LYS A 581 -11.72 -22.47 -2.81
CA LYS A 581 -10.90 -23.67 -2.86
C LYS A 581 -10.49 -24.15 -1.46
N ASP A 582 -9.86 -23.27 -0.68
CA ASP A 582 -9.18 -23.65 0.55
C ASP A 582 -10.15 -24.04 1.66
N LEU A 583 -11.24 -23.29 1.86
CA LEU A 583 -12.28 -23.71 2.80
C LEU A 583 -13.06 -24.92 2.28
N GLY A 584 -13.16 -25.11 0.96
CA GLY A 584 -13.62 -26.35 0.36
C GLY A 584 -12.76 -27.55 0.79
N ILE A 585 -11.44 -27.43 0.73
CA ILE A 585 -10.51 -28.48 1.19
C ILE A 585 -10.66 -28.72 2.70
N VAL A 586 -10.75 -27.66 3.51
CA VAL A 586 -11.01 -27.77 4.97
C VAL A 586 -12.27 -28.60 5.20
N LEU A 587 -13.38 -28.27 4.53
CA LEU A 587 -14.66 -28.96 4.74
C LEU A 587 -14.68 -30.38 4.20
N ASP A 588 -13.92 -30.70 3.16
CA ASP A 588 -13.78 -32.08 2.70
C ASP A 588 -12.95 -32.92 3.69
N GLU A 589 -11.93 -32.33 4.32
CA GLU A 589 -11.16 -32.98 5.37
C GLU A 589 -11.99 -33.16 6.65
N THR A 590 -12.81 -32.19 7.03
CA THR A 590 -13.71 -32.35 8.20
C THR A 590 -14.74 -33.43 7.95
N LYS A 591 -15.31 -33.54 6.74
CA LYS A 591 -16.17 -34.67 6.35
C LYS A 591 -15.43 -36.00 6.50
N ARG A 592 -14.20 -36.10 6.00
CA ARG A 592 -13.37 -37.30 6.11
C ARG A 592 -13.11 -37.70 7.57
N LEU A 593 -12.88 -36.71 8.43
CA LEU A 593 -12.64 -36.89 9.86
C LEU A 593 -13.93 -37.03 10.69
N THR A 594 -15.10 -36.91 10.07
CA THR A 594 -16.40 -36.81 10.77
C THR A 594 -16.36 -35.73 11.86
N TYR A 595 -15.89 -34.54 11.48
CA TYR A 595 -15.68 -33.41 12.37
C TYR A 595 -16.69 -32.29 12.08
N PHE A 596 -17.20 -31.68 13.15
CA PHE A 596 -18.17 -30.58 13.08
C PHE A 596 -17.45 -29.24 12.91
N ALA A 597 -17.66 -28.54 11.80
CA ALA A 597 -16.98 -27.28 11.46
C ALA A 597 -17.94 -26.16 10.98
N PRO A 598 -18.83 -25.66 11.85
CA PRO A 598 -19.84 -24.65 11.50
C PRO A 598 -19.26 -23.30 11.08
N MET A 599 -18.16 -22.84 11.68
CA MET A 599 -17.56 -21.53 11.36
C MET A 599 -16.98 -21.54 9.95
N SER A 600 -16.20 -22.59 9.63
CA SER A 600 -15.70 -22.85 8.28
C SER A 600 -16.83 -22.94 7.25
N SER A 601 -17.92 -23.62 7.59
CA SER A 601 -19.07 -23.82 6.70
C SER A 601 -19.80 -22.51 6.40
N ALA A 602 -20.02 -21.67 7.42
CA ALA A 602 -20.64 -20.36 7.26
C ALA A 602 -19.76 -19.44 6.38
N ALA A 603 -18.46 -19.36 6.65
CA ALA A 603 -17.53 -18.58 5.84
C ALA A 603 -17.48 -19.06 4.38
N HIS A 604 -17.35 -20.38 4.16
CA HIS A 604 -17.28 -20.95 2.81
C HIS A 604 -18.53 -20.64 1.98
N THR A 605 -19.71 -20.67 2.60
CA THR A 605 -20.98 -20.35 1.95
C THR A 605 -20.97 -18.91 1.39
N LEU A 606 -20.38 -17.96 2.10
CA LEU A 606 -20.26 -16.57 1.63
C LEU A 606 -19.34 -16.45 0.42
N TYR A 607 -18.19 -17.13 0.44
CA TYR A 607 -17.29 -17.15 -0.71
C TYR A 607 -17.91 -17.85 -1.93
N LEU A 608 -18.62 -18.96 -1.74
CA LEU A 608 -19.37 -19.62 -2.82
C LEU A 608 -20.43 -18.69 -3.42
N ALA A 609 -21.17 -17.96 -2.57
CA ALA A 609 -22.16 -17.00 -3.02
C ALA A 609 -21.52 -15.83 -3.81
N GLY A 610 -20.36 -15.34 -3.37
CA GLY A 610 -19.60 -14.33 -4.10
C GLY A 610 -19.09 -14.83 -5.45
N ALA A 611 -18.55 -16.05 -5.51
CA ALA A 611 -18.14 -16.69 -6.75
C ALA A 611 -19.31 -16.87 -7.73
N ALA A 612 -20.50 -17.25 -7.23
CA ALA A 612 -21.71 -17.36 -8.03
C ALA A 612 -22.17 -16.02 -8.63
N LYS A 613 -21.76 -14.89 -8.02
CA LYS A 613 -21.97 -13.53 -8.54
C LYS A 613 -20.86 -13.04 -9.49
N GLY A 614 -19.89 -13.89 -9.83
CA GLY A 614 -18.80 -13.58 -10.75
C GLY A 614 -17.53 -13.03 -10.11
N TRP A 615 -17.45 -12.93 -8.78
CA TRP A 615 -16.33 -12.29 -8.08
C TRP A 615 -15.11 -13.19 -7.90
N SER A 616 -15.07 -14.36 -8.54
CA SER A 616 -14.01 -15.36 -8.35
C SER A 616 -12.60 -14.81 -8.62
N ARG A 617 -12.45 -13.84 -9.52
CA ARG A 617 -11.17 -13.21 -9.89
C ARG A 617 -10.91 -11.88 -9.18
N GLU A 618 -11.84 -11.40 -8.37
CA GLU A 618 -11.69 -10.18 -7.56
C GLU A 618 -10.97 -10.51 -6.24
N ALA A 619 -10.56 -9.48 -5.50
CA ALA A 619 -9.97 -9.63 -4.18
C ALA A 619 -10.90 -10.38 -3.20
N ASP A 620 -10.32 -11.20 -2.33
CA ASP A 620 -11.03 -11.93 -1.27
C ASP A 620 -11.80 -11.00 -0.29
N ALA A 621 -11.32 -9.77 -0.08
CA ALA A 621 -12.02 -8.72 0.67
C ALA A 621 -13.38 -8.34 0.05
N GLY A 622 -13.58 -8.60 -1.24
CA GLY A 622 -14.83 -8.37 -1.97
C GLY A 622 -16.02 -9.18 -1.43
N VAL A 623 -15.80 -10.16 -0.55
CA VAL A 623 -16.89 -10.88 0.16
C VAL A 623 -17.82 -9.93 0.93
N VAL A 624 -17.34 -8.73 1.33
CA VAL A 624 -18.14 -7.67 1.98
C VAL A 624 -19.34 -7.23 1.15
N ARG A 625 -19.25 -7.34 -0.19
CA ARG A 625 -20.31 -6.94 -1.12
C ARG A 625 -21.59 -7.76 -0.96
N TRP A 626 -21.55 -8.88 -0.25
CA TRP A 626 -22.76 -9.63 0.12
C TRP A 626 -23.74 -8.76 0.92
N TRP A 627 -23.22 -7.99 1.88
CA TRP A 627 -24.01 -7.06 2.66
C TRP A 627 -24.26 -5.73 1.93
N GLU A 628 -23.38 -5.33 1.02
CA GLU A 628 -23.62 -4.10 0.26
C GLU A 628 -24.84 -4.23 -0.67
N GLY A 629 -25.10 -5.43 -1.16
CA GLY A 629 -26.34 -5.75 -1.86
C GLY A 629 -27.63 -5.55 -1.04
N ALA A 630 -27.51 -5.42 0.29
CA ALA A 630 -28.62 -5.10 1.20
C ALA A 630 -28.77 -3.60 1.50
N GLY A 631 -28.10 -2.73 0.72
CA GLY A 631 -28.23 -1.28 0.82
C GLY A 631 -27.30 -0.61 1.83
N VAL A 632 -26.23 -1.30 2.24
CA VAL A 632 -25.17 -0.76 3.09
C VAL A 632 -23.92 -0.51 2.23
N SER A 633 -23.03 0.40 2.60
CA SER A 633 -21.74 0.55 1.91
C SER A 633 -20.65 0.76 2.93
N VAL A 634 -19.65 -0.12 2.95
CA VAL A 634 -18.55 0.01 3.91
C VAL A 634 -17.67 1.19 3.55
N SER A 635 -17.33 1.34 2.27
CA SER A 635 -16.60 2.50 1.75
C SER A 635 -17.43 3.79 1.82
N GLY A 636 -18.73 3.73 1.54
CA GLY A 636 -19.63 4.88 1.63
C GLY A 636 -19.87 5.37 3.06
N SER A 637 -19.74 4.49 4.06
CA SER A 637 -19.76 4.84 5.49
C SER A 637 -18.36 5.14 6.05
N ALA A 638 -17.31 5.07 5.23
CA ALA A 638 -15.96 5.40 5.67
C ALA A 638 -15.81 6.91 5.75
N GLY A 639 -15.48 7.43 6.93
CA GLY A 639 -15.00 8.79 7.07
C GLY A 639 -13.78 9.02 6.20
N LYS A 640 -13.50 10.30 5.94
CA LYS A 640 -12.23 10.69 5.33
C LYS A 640 -11.09 10.12 6.18
N PRO A 641 -9.97 9.68 5.59
CA PRO A 641 -8.79 9.26 6.34
C PRO A 641 -8.51 10.26 7.46
N GLU A 642 -8.53 9.81 8.72
CA GLU A 642 -8.08 10.67 9.81
C GLU A 642 -6.62 11.02 9.54
N PRO A 643 -6.29 12.31 9.47
CA PRO A 643 -4.90 12.71 9.43
C PRO A 643 -4.26 12.25 10.74
N HIS A 644 -3.20 11.42 10.68
CA HIS A 644 -2.37 11.20 11.87
C HIS A 644 -2.06 12.55 12.54
N ALA A 645 -2.14 12.60 13.87
CA ALA A 645 -2.21 13.77 14.76
C ALA A 645 -1.00 14.75 14.74
N ALA A 646 -0.55 15.11 13.54
CA ALA A 646 0.39 16.19 13.23
C ALA A 646 -0.18 17.16 12.15
N SER A 647 -1.41 16.95 11.67
CA SER A 647 -1.92 17.58 10.43
C SER A 647 -2.98 18.69 10.63
N GLU A 648 -3.35 19.08 11.84
CA GLU A 648 -4.34 20.16 12.03
C GLU A 648 -3.83 21.56 11.65
N ALA A 649 -2.54 21.74 11.37
CA ALA A 649 -1.99 23.02 10.94
C ALA A 649 -1.95 23.24 9.41
N VAL A 650 -2.27 22.24 8.56
CA VAL A 650 -2.05 22.37 7.08
C VAL A 650 -3.25 21.97 6.22
N GLN A 651 -4.32 21.39 6.75
CA GLN A 651 -5.50 20.99 5.95
C GLN A 651 -6.54 22.11 5.71
N ALA A 652 -6.09 23.31 5.39
CA ALA A 652 -6.90 24.17 4.53
C ALA A 652 -6.68 23.66 3.10
N ALA A 653 -7.74 23.27 2.38
CA ALA A 653 -7.64 23.03 0.95
C ALA A 653 -6.98 24.27 0.33
N ALA A 654 -5.77 24.11 -0.23
CA ALA A 654 -5.01 25.22 -0.81
C ALA A 654 -5.92 25.99 -1.75
N GLN A 655 -6.04 27.30 -1.55
CA GLN A 655 -6.94 28.13 -2.35
C GLN A 655 -6.19 28.63 -3.59
N PRO A 656 -6.89 28.83 -4.72
CA PRO A 656 -6.34 29.60 -5.82
C PRO A 656 -5.88 30.98 -5.36
N LEU A 657 -4.68 31.39 -5.78
CA LEU A 657 -4.08 32.67 -5.37
C LEU A 657 -4.00 33.63 -6.56
N PRO A 658 -4.17 34.95 -6.36
CA PRO A 658 -4.01 35.93 -7.43
C PRO A 658 -2.52 36.08 -7.77
N ALA A 659 -2.15 35.71 -8.99
CA ALA A 659 -0.75 35.44 -9.35
C ALA A 659 0.15 36.67 -9.23
N LYS A 660 -0.34 37.85 -9.59
CA LYS A 660 0.46 39.08 -9.58
C LYS A 660 0.75 39.51 -8.14
N GLU A 661 -0.28 39.69 -7.33
CA GLU A 661 -0.15 40.14 -5.94
C GLU A 661 0.68 39.15 -5.11
N THR A 662 0.46 37.84 -5.30
CA THR A 662 1.23 36.80 -4.58
C THR A 662 2.71 36.84 -4.93
N LEU A 663 3.08 36.95 -6.21
CA LEU A 663 4.48 36.97 -6.63
C LEU A 663 5.19 38.29 -6.27
N GLU A 664 4.47 39.42 -6.33
CA GLU A 664 5.00 40.74 -5.93
C GLU A 664 5.19 40.86 -4.40
N ALA A 665 4.48 40.07 -3.60
CA ALA A 665 4.59 40.06 -2.15
C ALA A 665 5.79 39.24 -1.61
N LEU A 666 6.44 38.45 -2.47
CA LEU A 666 7.61 37.65 -2.07
C LEU A 666 8.82 38.56 -1.76
N PRO A 667 9.76 38.11 -0.91
CA PRO A 667 11.05 38.79 -0.73
C PRO A 667 11.75 39.05 -2.07
N ALA A 668 12.56 40.11 -2.16
CA ALA A 668 13.34 40.37 -3.36
C ALA A 668 14.28 39.19 -3.69
N GLU A 669 14.44 38.88 -4.98
CA GLU A 669 15.38 37.84 -5.43
C GLU A 669 16.81 38.11 -4.92
N PHE A 670 17.56 37.03 -4.67
CA PHE A 670 18.91 37.14 -4.14
C PHE A 670 19.79 37.97 -5.11
N PRO A 671 20.50 39.01 -4.61
CA PRO A 671 21.05 40.05 -5.48
C PRO A 671 22.31 39.65 -6.27
N LEU A 672 22.89 38.48 -5.99
CA LEU A 672 24.12 38.00 -6.63
C LEU A 672 23.82 36.93 -7.68
N ASP A 673 24.47 37.04 -8.84
CA ASP A 673 24.45 35.99 -9.86
C ASP A 673 25.33 34.82 -9.42
N VAL A 674 24.68 33.78 -8.89
CA VAL A 674 25.30 32.53 -8.43
C VAL A 674 25.37 31.47 -9.54
N LEU A 675 24.78 31.73 -10.71
CA LEU A 675 24.81 30.80 -11.83
C LEU A 675 26.22 30.78 -12.46
N GLU A 676 26.88 31.93 -12.55
CA GLU A 676 28.25 32.02 -13.07
C GLU A 676 29.27 31.26 -12.20
N SER A 677 29.13 31.28 -10.88
CA SER A 677 29.98 30.48 -9.98
C SER A 677 29.69 28.99 -10.13
N THR A 678 28.42 28.61 -10.25
CA THR A 678 27.99 27.22 -10.52
C THR A 678 28.57 26.72 -11.84
N LYS A 679 28.47 27.53 -12.90
CA LYS A 679 29.04 27.23 -14.22
C LYS A 679 30.54 26.99 -14.14
N LYS A 680 31.31 27.87 -13.48
CA LYS A 680 32.76 27.68 -13.29
C LYS A 680 33.09 26.39 -12.53
N TYR A 681 32.30 26.06 -11.50
CA TYR A 681 32.49 24.85 -10.72
C TYR A 681 32.23 23.56 -11.54
N VAL A 682 31.17 23.56 -12.35
CA VAL A 682 30.83 22.45 -13.25
C VAL A 682 31.84 22.33 -14.40
N ASP A 683 32.20 23.44 -15.05
CA ASP A 683 33.21 23.47 -16.12
C ASP A 683 34.61 23.08 -15.65
N GLY A 684 34.94 23.34 -14.38
CA GLY A 684 36.20 22.93 -13.76
C GLY A 684 36.31 21.41 -13.52
N GLY A 685 35.25 20.63 -13.77
CA GLY A 685 35.22 19.18 -13.54
C GLY A 685 35.20 18.78 -12.06
N GLU A 686 34.92 19.73 -11.16
CA GLU A 686 34.86 19.47 -9.73
C GLU A 686 33.53 18.78 -9.33
N ALA A 687 32.45 19.05 -10.07
CA ALA A 687 31.14 18.40 -9.92
C ALA A 687 31.09 17.03 -10.63
N PRO A 688 30.33 16.04 -10.13
CA PRO A 688 30.01 14.84 -10.89
C PRO A 688 29.22 15.17 -12.16
N ILE A 689 29.39 14.35 -13.20
CA ILE A 689 28.62 14.42 -14.45
C ILE A 689 27.15 14.14 -14.13
N LEU A 690 26.24 15.00 -14.61
CA LEU A 690 24.81 14.82 -14.34
C LEU A 690 24.18 13.89 -15.39
N VAL A 691 23.71 12.72 -14.97
CA VAL A 691 22.93 11.79 -15.81
C VAL A 691 21.46 12.01 -15.53
N VAL A 692 20.74 12.55 -16.51
CA VAL A 692 19.33 12.91 -16.36
C VAL A 692 18.45 11.86 -16.99
N LEU A 693 17.70 11.12 -16.19
CA LEU A 693 16.70 10.16 -16.67
C LEU A 693 15.38 10.92 -16.85
N ASP A 694 14.98 11.09 -18.11
CA ASP A 694 13.80 11.88 -18.48
C ASP A 694 12.63 10.94 -18.81
N ASP A 695 11.59 11.00 -17.97
CA ASP A 695 10.41 10.13 -18.06
C ASP A 695 9.53 10.42 -19.28
N ASP A 696 9.76 11.55 -19.96
CA ASP A 696 9.07 12.04 -21.16
C ASP A 696 10.01 12.99 -21.95
N PRO A 697 10.05 12.96 -23.28
CA PRO A 697 10.98 13.78 -24.09
C PRO A 697 10.89 15.29 -23.89
N THR A 698 9.83 15.77 -23.27
CA THR A 698 9.62 17.19 -22.99
C THR A 698 10.50 17.74 -21.87
N GLY A 699 11.43 17.00 -21.28
CA GLY A 699 12.23 17.50 -20.16
C GLY A 699 13.46 18.33 -20.45
N THR A 700 13.80 18.45 -21.71
CA THR A 700 14.97 19.19 -22.19
C THR A 700 14.74 20.71 -22.33
N GLN A 701 13.64 21.21 -21.76
CA GLN A 701 13.06 22.54 -22.03
C GLN A 701 13.97 23.74 -21.77
N THR A 702 14.80 23.67 -20.74
CA THR A 702 15.63 24.80 -20.28
C THR A 702 17.11 24.62 -20.64
N CYS A 703 17.46 23.55 -21.34
CA CYS A 703 18.84 23.20 -21.66
C CYS A 703 19.19 23.55 -23.12
N HIS A 704 20.49 23.72 -23.37
CA HIS A 704 21.09 23.78 -24.71
C HIS A 704 22.52 23.23 -24.61
N ASP A 705 23.10 22.83 -25.75
CA ASP A 705 24.46 22.28 -25.84
C ASP A 705 24.71 21.01 -25.02
N ILE A 706 23.65 20.25 -24.76
CA ILE A 706 23.69 18.97 -24.05
C ILE A 706 23.14 17.86 -24.95
N ASP A 707 23.71 16.67 -24.85
CA ASP A 707 23.26 15.50 -25.61
C ASP A 707 22.07 14.81 -24.92
N VAL A 708 21.16 14.26 -25.72
CA VAL A 708 20.06 13.38 -25.33
C VAL A 708 20.30 12.03 -25.99
N LEU A 709 20.36 10.98 -25.18
CA LEU A 709 20.50 9.62 -25.62
C LEU A 709 19.13 8.94 -25.65
N MET A 710 18.86 8.25 -26.74
CA MET A 710 17.67 7.42 -26.95
C MET A 710 17.96 5.93 -26.75
N VAL A 711 19.24 5.60 -26.50
CA VAL A 711 19.76 4.26 -26.27
C VAL A 711 20.79 4.34 -25.14
N TRP A 712 20.86 3.28 -24.33
CA TRP A 712 21.65 3.24 -23.09
C TRP A 712 22.47 1.95 -22.98
N ASP A 713 22.89 1.40 -24.11
CA ASP A 713 23.93 0.37 -24.10
C ASP A 713 25.26 0.93 -23.59
N VAL A 714 26.06 0.07 -22.95
CA VAL A 714 27.29 0.46 -22.25
C VAL A 714 28.28 1.15 -23.19
N GLU A 715 28.36 0.75 -24.46
CA GLU A 715 29.27 1.34 -25.46
C GLU A 715 28.89 2.79 -25.79
N THR A 716 27.59 3.06 -26.00
CA THR A 716 27.08 4.42 -26.24
C THR A 716 27.30 5.31 -25.02
N LEU A 717 27.06 4.79 -23.81
CA LEU A 717 27.25 5.51 -22.55
C LEU A 717 28.74 5.79 -22.29
N GLU A 718 29.62 4.82 -22.54
CA GLU A 718 31.07 4.95 -22.43
C GLU A 718 31.56 6.07 -23.36
N SER A 719 31.16 6.03 -24.64
CA SER A 719 31.42 7.10 -25.60
C SER A 719 30.89 8.47 -25.14
N GLN A 720 29.76 8.50 -24.42
CA GLN A 720 29.22 9.75 -23.88
C GLN A 720 30.03 10.28 -22.70
N PHE A 721 30.49 9.41 -21.79
CA PHE A 721 31.34 9.78 -20.67
C PHE A 721 32.74 10.26 -21.08
N GLU A 722 33.24 9.79 -22.23
CA GLU A 722 34.49 10.27 -22.82
C GLU A 722 34.38 11.67 -23.44
N ARG A 723 33.18 12.09 -23.85
CA ARG A 723 32.94 13.46 -24.30
C ARG A 723 33.08 14.41 -23.12
N GLU A 724 33.77 15.53 -23.31
CA GLU A 724 33.80 16.64 -22.35
C GLU A 724 32.40 17.26 -22.24
N SER A 725 31.55 16.66 -21.42
CA SER A 725 30.17 17.09 -21.17
C SER A 725 29.92 17.30 -19.69
N ARG A 726 29.12 18.31 -19.38
CA ARG A 726 28.68 18.61 -18.01
C ARG A 726 27.65 17.60 -17.49
N GLY A 727 26.98 16.93 -18.42
CA GLY A 727 25.88 16.01 -18.20
C GLY A 727 25.21 15.66 -19.53
N PHE A 728 24.29 14.71 -19.50
CA PHE A 728 23.50 14.29 -20.64
C PHE A 728 22.17 13.70 -20.19
N PHE A 729 21.19 13.72 -21.09
CA PHE A 729 19.88 13.13 -20.87
C PHE A 729 19.85 11.69 -21.40
N ILE A 730 19.10 10.83 -20.74
CA ILE A 730 18.64 9.54 -21.25
C ILE A 730 17.11 9.62 -21.31
N LEU A 731 16.58 9.50 -22.51
CA LEU A 731 15.14 9.50 -22.75
C LEU A 731 14.58 8.11 -22.43
N THR A 732 13.98 7.96 -21.23
CA THR A 732 13.47 6.66 -20.79
C THR A 732 12.06 6.40 -21.33
N ASN A 733 11.25 7.45 -21.46
CA ASN A 733 9.83 7.34 -21.76
C ASN A 733 9.09 6.40 -20.79
N SER A 734 9.57 6.29 -19.55
CA SER A 734 9.06 5.36 -18.54
C SER A 734 7.58 5.61 -18.22
N ARG A 735 7.08 6.85 -18.39
CA ARG A 735 5.67 7.20 -18.16
C ARG A 735 4.69 6.51 -19.12
N ALA A 736 5.19 5.95 -20.23
CA ALA A 736 4.40 5.15 -21.16
C ALA A 736 4.29 3.66 -20.75
N LEU A 737 4.95 3.26 -19.65
CA LEU A 737 5.02 1.88 -19.18
C LEU A 737 4.19 1.69 -17.89
N PRO A 738 3.74 0.47 -17.59
CA PRO A 738 3.27 0.10 -16.26
C PRO A 738 4.38 0.22 -15.20
N GLY A 739 4.00 0.48 -13.94
CA GLY A 739 4.95 0.72 -12.84
C GLY A 739 6.08 -0.32 -12.69
N PRO A 740 5.80 -1.64 -12.71
CA PRO A 740 6.84 -2.66 -12.64
C PRO A 740 7.83 -2.64 -13.82
N GLU A 741 7.36 -2.29 -15.02
CA GLU A 741 8.20 -2.20 -16.22
C GLU A 741 9.07 -0.95 -16.20
N ALA A 742 8.49 0.20 -15.82
CA ALA A 742 9.23 1.43 -15.59
C ALA A 742 10.35 1.23 -14.56
N ARG A 743 10.06 0.54 -13.46
CA ARG A 743 11.05 0.21 -12.42
C ARG A 743 12.21 -0.62 -12.96
N ASN A 744 11.93 -1.65 -13.76
CA ASN A 744 12.96 -2.51 -14.35
C ASN A 744 13.82 -1.75 -15.37
N LEU A 745 13.21 -0.88 -16.18
CA LEU A 745 13.91 -0.01 -17.11
C LEU A 745 14.91 0.90 -16.39
N ILE A 746 14.49 1.54 -15.28
CA ILE A 746 15.40 2.39 -14.50
C ILE A 746 16.56 1.58 -13.91
N LEU A 747 16.31 0.37 -13.40
CA LEU A 747 17.39 -0.50 -12.92
C LEU A 747 18.42 -0.82 -14.00
N GLU A 748 17.96 -1.22 -15.19
CA GLU A 748 18.82 -1.52 -16.34
C GLU A 748 19.69 -0.31 -16.72
N ILE A 749 19.07 0.87 -16.84
CA ILE A 749 19.79 2.10 -17.18
C ILE A 749 20.82 2.43 -16.11
N CYS A 750 20.44 2.34 -14.83
CA CYS A 750 21.34 2.60 -13.71
C CYS A 750 22.56 1.66 -13.70
N ASP A 751 22.35 0.37 -13.96
CA ASP A 751 23.43 -0.62 -14.03
C ASP A 751 24.38 -0.33 -15.20
N ASN A 752 23.85 -0.05 -16.40
CA ASN A 752 24.66 0.27 -17.58
C ASN A 752 25.43 1.59 -17.41
N VAL A 753 24.82 2.61 -16.82
CA VAL A 753 25.48 3.90 -16.52
C VAL A 753 26.63 3.70 -15.53
N LYS A 754 26.42 2.87 -14.50
CA LYS A 754 27.44 2.54 -13.50
C LYS A 754 28.61 1.80 -14.14
N GLU A 755 28.35 0.85 -15.02
CA GLU A 755 29.39 0.14 -15.76
C GLU A 755 30.20 1.09 -16.67
N ALA A 756 29.54 1.91 -17.47
CA ALA A 756 30.19 2.87 -18.37
C ALA A 756 31.02 3.92 -17.61
N ALA A 757 30.52 4.42 -16.48
CA ALA A 757 31.24 5.36 -15.62
C ALA A 757 32.49 4.73 -14.98
N GLN A 758 32.42 3.44 -14.62
CA GLN A 758 33.57 2.69 -14.11
C GLN A 758 34.66 2.52 -15.17
N ARG A 759 34.28 2.19 -16.41
CA ARG A 759 35.23 2.03 -17.54
C ARG A 759 35.97 3.33 -17.86
N THR A 760 35.28 4.47 -17.76
CA THR A 760 35.84 5.80 -18.06
C THR A 760 36.44 6.51 -16.83
N ASN A 761 36.35 5.90 -15.65
CA ASN A 761 36.77 6.48 -14.36
C ASN A 761 36.15 7.87 -14.10
N LYS A 762 34.87 8.04 -14.41
CA LYS A 762 34.11 9.28 -14.21
C LYS A 762 33.17 9.17 -13.01
N ARG A 763 32.99 10.27 -12.28
CA ARG A 763 31.97 10.40 -11.23
C ARG A 763 30.68 10.95 -11.84
N PHE A 764 29.54 10.47 -11.36
CA PHE A 764 28.24 10.93 -11.84
C PHE A 764 27.20 10.98 -10.72
N ASP A 765 26.16 11.79 -10.94
CA ASP A 765 24.92 11.82 -10.15
C ASP A 765 23.72 11.55 -11.06
N VAL A 766 22.63 11.01 -10.49
CA VAL A 766 21.40 10.73 -11.24
C VAL A 766 20.29 11.69 -10.84
N VAL A 767 19.64 12.26 -11.86
CA VAL A 767 18.42 13.04 -11.71
C VAL A 767 17.27 12.31 -12.37
N LEU A 768 16.19 12.09 -11.62
CA LEU A 768 14.91 11.65 -12.16
C LEU A 768 14.09 12.88 -12.52
N ARG A 769 14.14 13.28 -13.78
CA ARG A 769 13.34 14.40 -14.26
C ARG A 769 11.94 13.88 -14.60
N GLY A 770 10.95 14.45 -13.93
CA GLY A 770 9.54 14.09 -14.05
C GLY A 770 8.69 15.19 -14.68
N ASP A 771 7.37 14.95 -14.73
CA ASP A 771 6.42 15.99 -15.11
C ASP A 771 6.33 17.09 -14.06
N SER A 772 6.43 18.34 -14.49
CA SER A 772 6.24 19.51 -13.62
C SER A 772 4.86 19.55 -12.96
N THR A 773 3.85 18.84 -13.48
CA THR A 773 2.54 18.68 -12.83
C THR A 773 2.41 17.43 -11.97
N LEU A 774 3.53 16.92 -11.46
CA LEU A 774 3.64 15.82 -10.48
C LEU A 774 3.26 14.43 -10.99
N ARG A 775 2.92 14.25 -12.26
CA ARG A 775 2.61 12.91 -12.81
C ARG A 775 3.89 12.11 -13.03
N GLY A 776 3.82 10.81 -12.75
CA GLY A 776 4.90 9.84 -12.99
C GLY A 776 4.94 8.74 -11.92
N HIS A 777 5.90 7.82 -12.08
CA HIS A 777 6.06 6.65 -11.20
C HIS A 777 6.80 7.02 -9.91
N LEU A 778 6.02 7.22 -8.85
CA LEU A 778 6.50 7.49 -7.51
C LEU A 778 5.76 6.55 -6.56
N PRO A 779 6.46 5.70 -5.77
CA PRO A 779 7.89 5.72 -5.48
C PRO A 779 8.80 4.89 -6.41
N GLU A 780 8.28 4.27 -7.46
CA GLU A 780 8.98 3.17 -8.15
C GLU A 780 10.31 3.57 -8.81
N GLU A 781 10.37 4.73 -9.49
CA GLU A 781 11.61 5.18 -10.14
C GLU A 781 12.70 5.55 -9.12
N PRO A 782 12.44 6.37 -8.08
CA PRO A 782 13.43 6.61 -7.04
C PRO A 782 13.93 5.34 -6.33
N GLU A 783 13.04 4.39 -6.06
CA GLU A 783 13.41 3.13 -5.43
C GLU A 783 14.29 2.24 -6.31
N ALA A 784 14.06 2.25 -7.62
CA ALA A 784 14.95 1.58 -8.57
C ALA A 784 16.36 2.18 -8.54
N VAL A 785 16.48 3.51 -8.52
CA VAL A 785 17.80 4.18 -8.41
C VAL A 785 18.48 3.82 -7.09
N GLU A 786 17.76 3.86 -5.96
CA GLU A 786 18.31 3.46 -4.65
C GLU A 786 18.79 2.02 -4.62
N GLN A 787 18.06 1.10 -5.27
CA GLN A 787 18.48 -0.28 -5.37
C GLN A 787 19.80 -0.43 -6.16
N ALA A 788 19.97 0.30 -7.26
CA ALA A 788 21.17 0.19 -8.11
C ALA A 788 22.39 0.97 -7.56
N MET A 789 22.14 2.11 -6.91
CA MET A 789 23.15 3.11 -6.53
C MET A 789 23.37 3.26 -5.03
N GLY A 790 22.59 2.54 -4.21
CA GLY A 790 22.59 2.63 -2.76
C GLY A 790 21.69 3.75 -2.24
N LYS A 791 21.55 3.80 -0.90
CA LYS A 791 20.74 4.80 -0.21
C LYS A 791 21.34 6.22 -0.32
N PHE A 792 20.45 7.20 -0.35
CA PHE A 792 20.76 8.64 -0.32
C PHE A 792 20.36 9.24 1.04
N ASP A 793 20.90 10.42 1.37
CA ASP A 793 20.58 11.12 2.61
C ASP A 793 19.13 11.63 2.63
N ALA A 794 18.66 12.09 1.47
CA ALA A 794 17.28 12.48 1.21
C ALA A 794 16.95 12.55 -0.28
N TRP A 795 15.67 12.47 -0.61
CA TRP A 795 15.14 12.84 -1.93
C TRP A 795 14.91 14.34 -2.00
N VAL A 796 15.35 15.01 -3.05
CA VAL A 796 15.06 16.42 -3.31
C VAL A 796 13.92 16.51 -4.31
N LEU A 797 12.77 17.03 -3.87
CA LEU A 797 11.59 17.23 -4.70
C LEU A 797 11.47 18.70 -5.12
N THR A 798 11.59 18.96 -6.42
CA THR A 798 11.52 20.31 -6.99
C THR A 798 10.83 20.34 -8.37
N PRO A 799 9.49 20.45 -8.39
CA PRO A 799 8.71 20.47 -9.64
C PRO A 799 8.66 21.85 -10.32
N PHE A 800 9.43 22.84 -9.86
CA PHE A 800 9.40 24.21 -10.36
C PHE A 800 9.76 24.32 -11.86
N PHE A 801 8.96 25.07 -12.61
CA PHE A 801 9.20 25.33 -14.03
C PHE A 801 8.50 26.62 -14.50
N LEU A 802 9.29 27.70 -14.59
CA LEU A 802 8.78 29.05 -14.84
C LEU A 802 8.07 29.21 -16.20
N GLN A 803 8.64 28.69 -17.28
CA GLN A 803 8.06 28.79 -18.63
C GLN A 803 6.75 28.00 -18.74
N GLY A 804 6.57 27.00 -17.89
CA GLY A 804 5.29 26.31 -17.71
C GLY A 804 4.34 27.06 -16.76
N GLY A 805 4.76 28.08 -16.05
CA GLY A 805 3.97 28.70 -14.99
C GLY A 805 3.77 27.76 -13.80
N ARG A 806 4.77 26.96 -13.46
CA ARG A 806 4.75 26.06 -12.30
C ARG A 806 5.55 26.67 -11.16
N TYR A 807 4.88 26.90 -10.03
CA TYR A 807 5.42 27.59 -8.87
C TYR A 807 5.28 26.70 -7.63
N THR A 808 6.21 26.79 -6.69
CA THR A 808 6.06 26.13 -5.39
C THR A 808 6.22 27.18 -4.30
N LEU A 809 5.15 27.42 -3.54
CA LEU A 809 5.06 28.43 -2.48
C LEU A 809 4.47 27.77 -1.24
N ASP A 810 5.10 27.95 -0.09
CA ASP A 810 4.72 27.33 1.19
C ASP A 810 4.46 25.82 1.08
N ASP A 811 5.36 25.15 0.36
CA ASP A 811 5.33 23.73 -0.03
C ASP A 811 4.12 23.33 -0.89
N VAL A 812 3.28 24.26 -1.31
CA VAL A 812 2.16 24.01 -2.23
C VAL A 812 2.60 24.28 -3.65
N HIS A 813 2.35 23.30 -4.53
CA HIS A 813 2.64 23.42 -5.94
C HIS A 813 1.44 23.97 -6.72
N TYR A 814 1.68 25.00 -7.53
CA TYR A 814 0.68 25.73 -8.29
C TYR A 814 0.97 25.70 -9.78
N VAL A 815 -0.09 25.70 -10.58
CA VAL A 815 -0.10 25.91 -12.03
C VAL A 815 -0.78 27.24 -12.31
N LYS A 816 -0.10 28.14 -13.01
CA LYS A 816 -0.65 29.43 -13.40
C LYS A 816 -1.63 29.27 -14.57
N GLU A 817 -2.88 29.67 -14.36
CA GLU A 817 -3.93 29.74 -15.37
C GLU A 817 -4.45 31.20 -15.45
N GLY A 818 -4.05 31.92 -16.49
CA GLY A 818 -4.33 33.36 -16.60
C GLY A 818 -3.64 34.14 -15.47
N ASP A 819 -4.44 34.89 -14.70
CA ASP A 819 -3.98 35.70 -13.56
C ASP A 819 -4.09 34.97 -12.21
N VAL A 820 -4.31 33.65 -12.22
CA VAL A 820 -4.52 32.85 -11.00
C VAL A 820 -3.48 31.73 -10.90
N LEU A 821 -2.92 31.52 -9.72
CA LEU A 821 -2.15 30.34 -9.34
C LEU A 821 -3.12 29.29 -8.81
N VAL A 822 -3.41 28.28 -9.61
CA VAL A 822 -4.31 27.18 -9.27
C VAL A 822 -3.49 26.06 -8.62
N PRO A 823 -3.85 25.57 -7.43
CA PRO A 823 -3.18 24.42 -6.81
C PRO A 823 -3.19 23.23 -7.77
N ALA A 824 -2.06 22.54 -7.90
CA ALA A 824 -1.87 21.48 -8.90
C ALA A 824 -2.96 20.39 -8.83
N SER A 825 -3.43 20.04 -7.63
CA SER A 825 -4.49 19.06 -7.41
C SER A 825 -5.88 19.49 -7.87
N GLN A 826 -6.11 20.78 -8.11
CA GLN A 826 -7.36 21.32 -8.66
C GLN A 826 -7.33 21.41 -10.20
N THR A 827 -6.19 21.11 -10.82
CA THR A 827 -6.06 21.10 -12.27
C THR A 827 -6.52 19.77 -12.86
N PRO A 828 -6.87 19.72 -14.16
CA PRO A 828 -7.17 18.46 -14.84
C PRO A 828 -6.02 17.43 -14.81
N PHE A 829 -4.77 17.86 -14.57
CA PHE A 829 -3.61 16.96 -14.49
C PHE A 829 -3.70 16.02 -13.28
N ALA A 830 -4.34 16.44 -12.20
CA ALA A 830 -4.54 15.65 -11.00
C ALA A 830 -5.63 14.57 -11.16
N GLN A 831 -6.47 14.70 -12.17
CA GLN A 831 -7.53 13.73 -12.52
C GLN A 831 -7.07 12.71 -13.56
N ASP A 832 -5.76 12.63 -13.81
CA ASP A 832 -5.17 11.65 -14.72
C ASP A 832 -5.52 10.21 -14.27
N ALA A 833 -6.00 9.39 -15.20
CA ALA A 833 -6.48 8.04 -14.87
C ALA A 833 -5.37 7.09 -14.38
N THR A 834 -4.11 7.40 -14.72
CA THR A 834 -2.95 6.57 -14.39
C THR A 834 -2.14 7.19 -13.25
N PHE A 835 -1.93 8.50 -13.28
CA PHE A 835 -1.02 9.21 -12.36
C PHE A 835 -1.73 10.25 -11.46
N GLY A 836 -3.06 10.22 -11.40
CA GLY A 836 -3.86 11.20 -10.66
C GLY A 836 -3.51 11.28 -9.17
N TYR A 837 -3.75 12.44 -8.55
CA TYR A 837 -3.42 12.72 -7.16
C TYR A 837 -4.36 13.75 -6.54
N GLN A 838 -4.40 13.85 -5.21
CA GLN A 838 -5.34 14.73 -4.49
C GLN A 838 -4.68 15.94 -3.83
N ASN A 839 -3.37 15.89 -3.57
CA ASN A 839 -2.68 16.90 -2.78
C ASN A 839 -1.79 17.83 -3.61
N SER A 840 -1.91 19.14 -3.37
CA SER A 840 -1.00 20.15 -3.94
C SER A 840 0.16 20.48 -3.01
N ASN A 841 0.00 20.28 -1.69
CA ASN A 841 1.11 20.38 -0.76
C ASN A 841 2.06 19.19 -0.99
N LEU A 842 3.31 19.47 -1.31
CA LEU A 842 4.28 18.47 -1.76
C LEU A 842 4.65 17.46 -0.67
N ARG A 843 4.52 17.80 0.62
CA ARG A 843 4.68 16.84 1.72
C ARG A 843 3.55 15.81 1.69
N GLN A 844 2.31 16.30 1.62
CA GLN A 844 1.12 15.45 1.54
C GLN A 844 1.09 14.64 0.25
N TYR A 845 1.52 15.22 -0.87
CA TYR A 845 1.68 14.51 -2.14
C TYR A 845 2.66 13.33 -2.03
N ILE A 846 3.80 13.50 -1.34
CA ILE A 846 4.73 12.38 -1.08
C ILE A 846 4.08 11.33 -0.18
N LEU A 847 3.38 11.72 0.89
CA LEU A 847 2.70 10.75 1.77
C LEU A 847 1.62 9.97 1.02
N GLU A 848 0.88 10.65 0.14
CA GLU A 848 -0.14 10.05 -0.73
C GLU A 848 0.47 9.00 -1.67
N LYS A 849 1.60 9.31 -2.31
CA LYS A 849 2.22 8.43 -3.31
C LYS A 849 3.09 7.33 -2.73
N CYS A 850 3.81 7.62 -1.64
CA CYS A 850 4.80 6.70 -1.07
C CYS A 850 4.26 5.89 0.12
N GLY A 851 3.00 6.13 0.53
CA GLY A 851 2.37 5.44 1.66
C GLY A 851 3.18 5.58 2.95
N SER A 852 3.33 4.47 3.69
CA SER A 852 4.00 4.45 5.00
C SER A 852 5.52 4.60 4.97
N ARG A 853 6.14 4.83 3.80
CA ARG A 853 7.60 5.01 3.71
C ARG A 853 8.07 6.27 4.45
N PHE A 854 7.28 7.35 4.39
CA PHE A 854 7.61 8.62 4.99
C PHE A 854 6.53 9.05 5.99
N ASN A 855 6.90 9.96 6.91
CA ASN A 855 5.97 10.61 7.82
C ASN A 855 6.34 12.10 7.95
N GLU A 856 5.60 12.89 8.74
CA GLU A 856 5.85 14.34 8.85
C GLU A 856 7.29 14.70 9.27
N SER A 857 7.94 13.89 10.11
CA SER A 857 9.35 14.11 10.49
C SER A 857 10.35 13.80 9.37
N SER A 858 9.91 13.15 8.29
CA SER A 858 10.72 12.86 7.12
C SER A 858 10.95 14.07 6.23
N PHE A 859 10.25 15.21 6.41
CA PHE A 859 10.33 16.35 5.50
C PHE A 859 11.22 17.50 6.00
N LEU A 860 11.99 18.10 5.10
CA LEU A 860 12.68 19.37 5.27
C LEU A 860 12.23 20.34 4.18
N SER A 861 11.69 21.50 4.53
CA SER A 861 11.32 22.53 3.55
C SER A 861 12.42 23.57 3.42
N ILE A 862 12.86 23.81 2.18
CA ILE A 862 13.63 24.97 1.77
C ILE A 862 12.62 26.00 1.25
N THR A 863 12.36 27.01 2.06
CA THR A 863 11.39 28.08 1.82
C THR A 863 11.97 29.17 0.91
N ILE A 864 11.12 30.05 0.39
CA ILE A 864 11.57 31.23 -0.38
C ILE A 864 12.48 32.12 0.47
N ASP A 865 12.22 32.26 1.77
CA ASP A 865 13.07 33.07 2.67
C ASP A 865 14.47 32.46 2.84
N ASP A 866 14.57 31.13 3.01
CA ASP A 866 15.88 30.46 3.11
C ASP A 866 16.73 30.71 1.87
N ILE A 867 16.10 30.80 0.70
CA ILE A 867 16.73 31.04 -0.59
C ILE A 867 17.06 32.52 -0.77
N ARG A 868 16.05 33.39 -0.74
CA ARG A 868 16.20 34.81 -1.10
C ARG A 868 16.88 35.65 -0.03
N VAL A 869 16.69 35.31 1.26
CA VAL A 869 17.31 36.00 2.39
C VAL A 869 18.56 35.27 2.86
N GLY A 870 18.48 33.94 3.00
CA GLY A 870 19.60 33.11 3.45
C GLY A 870 20.71 32.93 2.41
N GLY A 871 20.38 33.01 1.11
CA GLY A 871 21.32 32.77 0.02
C GLY A 871 21.88 31.34 0.01
N PRO A 872 22.94 31.08 -0.77
CA PRO A 872 23.53 29.74 -0.89
C PRO A 872 24.01 29.15 0.45
N GLU A 873 24.56 29.98 1.34
CA GLU A 873 25.03 29.53 2.66
C GLU A 873 23.88 29.17 3.60
N GLY A 874 22.76 29.92 3.55
CA GLY A 874 21.54 29.59 4.31
C GLY A 874 20.94 28.25 3.86
N VAL A 875 20.84 28.04 2.54
CA VAL A 875 20.40 26.76 1.96
C VAL A 875 21.32 25.62 2.40
N LYS A 876 22.64 25.80 2.26
CA LYS A 876 23.64 24.81 2.69
C LYS A 876 23.49 24.45 4.16
N ALA A 877 23.43 25.44 5.05
CA ALA A 877 23.27 25.21 6.49
C ALA A 877 21.99 24.44 6.81
N LYS A 878 20.88 24.76 6.12
CA LYS A 878 19.61 24.08 6.30
C LYS A 878 19.66 22.63 5.82
N LEU A 879 20.26 22.35 4.68
CA LEU A 879 20.47 20.99 4.19
C LEU A 879 21.33 20.14 5.14
N LEU A 880 22.38 20.74 5.71
CA LEU A 880 23.29 20.08 6.65
C LEU A 880 22.70 19.90 8.06
N SER A 881 21.62 20.61 8.39
CA SER A 881 20.96 20.50 9.70
C SER A 881 20.38 19.11 9.98
N ARG A 882 20.11 18.31 8.93
CA ARG A 882 19.67 16.92 9.07
C ARG A 882 20.85 15.96 9.16
N PRO A 883 20.78 14.91 9.99
CA PRO A 883 21.79 13.85 10.02
C PRO A 883 21.97 13.19 8.65
N ALA A 884 23.19 12.74 8.33
CA ALA A 884 23.44 11.92 7.14
C ALA A 884 22.72 10.57 7.30
N GLY A 885 22.24 10.00 6.20
CA GLY A 885 21.48 8.74 6.17
C GLY A 885 20.07 8.84 6.76
N SER A 886 19.50 10.04 6.87
CA SER A 886 18.18 10.23 7.51
C SER A 886 16.97 9.71 6.70
N ASP A 887 17.19 9.20 5.47
CA ASP A 887 16.17 8.68 4.54
C ASP A 887 14.93 9.59 4.47
N GLY A 888 15.18 10.88 4.21
CA GLY A 888 14.17 11.95 4.23
C GLY A 888 13.80 12.49 2.85
N VAL A 889 12.98 13.54 2.84
CA VAL A 889 12.64 14.31 1.64
C VAL A 889 12.85 15.80 1.89
N VAL A 890 13.48 16.48 0.94
CA VAL A 890 13.68 17.93 0.89
C VAL A 890 12.68 18.51 -0.11
N ILE A 891 11.78 19.37 0.35
CA ILE A 891 10.85 20.13 -0.50
C ILE A 891 11.48 21.47 -0.83
N VAL A 892 11.53 21.83 -2.12
CA VAL A 892 12.11 23.09 -2.57
C VAL A 892 11.02 24.03 -3.09
N ASN A 893 10.94 25.21 -2.48
CA ASN A 893 10.08 26.30 -2.92
C ASN A 893 10.83 27.16 -3.94
N ALA A 894 10.14 27.61 -4.99
CA ALA A 894 10.74 28.46 -6.01
C ALA A 894 9.65 29.21 -6.78
N ALA A 895 9.95 30.47 -7.09
CA ALA A 895 9.07 31.34 -7.87
C ALA A 895 9.77 32.05 -9.04
N ALA A 896 11.10 32.06 -9.04
CA ALA A 896 11.96 32.58 -10.10
C ALA A 896 13.09 31.59 -10.45
N GLU A 897 13.72 31.75 -11.62
CA GLU A 897 14.88 30.93 -12.00
C GLU A 897 16.07 31.14 -11.05
N SER A 898 16.27 32.38 -10.59
CA SER A 898 17.29 32.73 -9.60
C SER A 898 17.13 31.99 -8.27
N ASP A 899 15.89 31.67 -7.86
CA ASP A 899 15.63 30.87 -6.66
C ASP A 899 16.24 29.46 -6.80
N MET A 900 16.11 28.88 -8.00
CA MET A 900 16.68 27.58 -8.32
C MET A 900 18.21 27.63 -8.37
N ASP A 901 18.78 28.69 -8.96
CA ASP A 901 20.23 28.88 -9.02
C ASP A 901 20.85 28.99 -7.62
N VAL A 902 20.21 29.73 -6.71
CA VAL A 902 20.62 29.84 -5.30
C VAL A 902 20.49 28.51 -4.57
N PHE A 903 19.37 27.81 -4.74
CA PHE A 903 19.19 26.49 -4.15
C PHE A 903 20.29 25.51 -4.61
N VAL A 904 20.54 25.44 -5.92
CA VAL A 904 21.58 24.57 -6.50
C VAL A 904 22.96 24.95 -5.99
N SER A 905 23.29 26.24 -5.90
CA SER A 905 24.58 26.67 -5.35
C SER A 905 24.79 26.21 -3.90
N GLY A 906 23.74 26.29 -3.05
CA GLY A 906 23.79 25.80 -1.68
C GLY A 906 23.83 24.27 -1.58
N LEU A 907 23.09 23.58 -2.46
CA LEU A 907 23.08 22.12 -2.60
C LEU A 907 24.47 21.59 -2.94
N LEU A 908 25.11 22.14 -3.98
CA LEU A 908 26.47 21.76 -4.39
C LEU A 908 27.49 21.97 -3.25
N ALA A 909 27.31 23.03 -2.44
CA ALA A 909 28.16 23.27 -1.28
C ALA A 909 27.93 22.24 -0.16
N ALA A 910 26.70 21.72 0.01
CA ALA A 910 26.41 20.62 0.94
C ALA A 910 26.95 19.27 0.42
N GLU A 911 26.88 19.01 -0.89
CA GLU A 911 27.46 17.81 -1.51
C GLU A 911 28.99 17.76 -1.34
N LYS A 912 29.67 18.91 -1.40
CA LYS A 912 31.11 19.02 -1.07
C LYS A 912 31.45 18.57 0.35
N GLU A 913 30.50 18.65 1.28
CA GLU A 913 30.65 18.16 2.65
C GLU A 913 30.22 16.69 2.82
N GLY A 914 30.07 15.96 1.72
CA GLY A 914 29.82 14.52 1.69
C GLY A 914 28.35 14.13 1.66
N ARG A 915 27.43 15.08 1.48
CA ARG A 915 26.00 14.78 1.31
C ARG A 915 25.70 14.19 -0.05
N ARG A 916 24.76 13.25 -0.09
CA ARG A 916 24.27 12.58 -1.31
C ARG A 916 22.76 12.66 -1.38
N TYR A 917 22.24 13.25 -2.44
CA TYR A 917 20.80 13.40 -2.65
C TYR A 917 20.35 12.69 -3.93
N LEU A 918 19.11 12.23 -3.94
CA LEU A 918 18.44 11.75 -5.15
C LEU A 918 17.42 12.80 -5.59
N TYR A 919 17.41 13.13 -6.88
CA TYR A 919 16.65 14.28 -7.37
C TYR A 919 15.38 13.84 -8.09
N ARG A 920 14.22 14.34 -7.68
CA ARG A 920 12.95 14.26 -8.41
C ARG A 920 12.52 15.66 -8.81
N THR A 921 12.68 16.01 -10.09
CA THR A 921 12.71 17.42 -10.49
C THR A 921 11.91 17.72 -11.76
N ALA A 922 11.70 19.00 -12.04
CA ALA A 922 11.33 19.51 -13.35
C ALA A 922 12.54 20.17 -14.06
N ALA A 923 12.29 20.85 -15.20
CA ALA A 923 13.35 21.32 -16.09
C ALA A 923 14.32 22.33 -15.46
N ALA A 924 13.82 23.29 -14.66
CA ALA A 924 14.63 24.40 -14.13
C ALA A 924 15.83 23.93 -13.30
N PHE A 925 15.65 22.90 -12.47
CA PHE A 925 16.74 22.35 -11.66
C PHE A 925 17.90 21.84 -12.52
N VAL A 926 17.60 21.20 -13.66
CA VAL A 926 18.61 20.58 -14.52
C VAL A 926 19.51 21.63 -15.16
N SER A 927 18.92 22.72 -15.68
CA SER A 927 19.69 23.85 -16.23
C SER A 927 20.56 24.53 -15.18
N SER A 928 20.04 24.79 -13.98
CA SER A 928 20.80 25.40 -12.87
C SER A 928 21.94 24.48 -12.42
N ARG A 929 21.70 23.17 -12.25
CA ARG A 929 22.71 22.18 -11.85
C ARG A 929 23.83 21.97 -12.87
N LEU A 930 23.55 22.27 -14.14
CA LEU A 930 24.53 22.24 -15.23
C LEU A 930 25.19 23.60 -15.51
N GLY A 931 24.81 24.66 -14.79
CA GLY A 931 25.32 26.02 -15.05
C GLY A 931 24.98 26.53 -16.45
N ILE A 932 23.80 26.19 -16.96
CA ILE A 932 23.29 26.59 -18.27
C ILE A 932 22.48 27.88 -18.11
N LYS A 933 22.84 28.90 -18.90
CA LYS A 933 22.13 30.18 -18.94
C LYS A 933 21.06 30.13 -20.02
N GLY A 934 19.89 30.70 -19.75
CA GLY A 934 18.83 30.81 -20.75
C GLY A 934 19.29 31.57 -22.00
N ILE A 935 18.93 31.05 -23.18
CA ILE A 935 19.11 31.70 -24.48
C ILE A 935 17.75 32.01 -25.12
N PRO A 936 17.63 33.05 -25.97
CA PRO A 936 16.41 33.30 -26.73
C PRO A 936 16.02 32.14 -27.63
N PRO A 937 14.72 31.98 -27.98
CA PRO A 937 14.29 30.99 -28.96
C PRO A 937 15.00 31.14 -30.30
N MET A 938 15.34 30.02 -30.92
CA MET A 938 16.11 29.94 -32.16
C MET A 938 15.22 29.97 -33.40
N SER A 939 15.68 30.66 -34.44
CA SER A 939 15.10 30.57 -35.77
C SER A 939 15.61 29.32 -36.50
N LEU A 940 14.94 28.95 -37.60
CA LEU A 940 15.41 27.85 -38.44
C LEU A 940 16.83 28.09 -38.99
N ALA A 941 17.18 29.34 -39.29
CA ALA A 941 18.49 29.73 -39.81
C ALA A 941 19.63 29.48 -38.80
N ASP A 942 19.35 29.63 -37.51
CA ASP A 942 20.34 29.43 -36.43
C ASP A 942 20.73 27.95 -36.24
N VAL A 943 19.94 27.03 -36.81
CA VAL A 943 20.00 25.58 -36.50
C VAL A 943 20.53 24.77 -37.68
N GLN A 944 20.56 25.34 -38.88
CA GLN A 944 21.11 24.68 -40.08
C GLN A 944 22.64 24.55 -40.01
N PRO A 945 23.22 23.43 -40.48
CA PRO A 945 24.67 23.25 -40.48
C PRO A 945 25.36 24.21 -41.48
N PRO A 946 26.50 24.83 -41.11
CA PRO A 946 27.20 25.81 -41.95
C PRO A 946 27.77 25.24 -43.27
N THR A 947 27.78 23.92 -43.45
CA THR A 947 28.37 23.23 -44.61
C THR A 947 27.37 22.57 -45.56
N ALA A 948 26.06 22.65 -45.29
CA ALA A 948 25.07 22.11 -46.23
C ALA A 948 25.02 22.98 -47.49
N SER A 949 25.29 22.39 -48.65
CA SER A 949 24.99 23.04 -49.93
C SER A 949 23.50 23.38 -49.96
N VAL A 950 23.22 24.68 -49.99
CA VAL A 950 21.89 25.31 -49.99
C VAL A 950 21.01 24.88 -51.19
N SER A 951 21.49 23.99 -52.07
CA SER A 951 20.92 23.81 -53.40
C SER A 951 19.85 22.72 -53.56
N ALA A 952 19.48 21.94 -52.53
CA ALA A 952 18.45 20.89 -52.70
C ALA A 952 17.31 20.84 -51.65
N SER A 953 17.46 21.43 -50.45
CA SER A 953 16.45 21.31 -49.36
C SER A 953 15.66 22.58 -49.05
N SER A 954 15.98 23.72 -49.68
CA SER A 954 15.29 25.01 -49.42
C SER A 954 13.85 25.06 -49.94
N HIS A 955 13.45 24.10 -50.78
CA HIS A 955 12.12 24.05 -51.39
C HIS A 955 11.20 22.99 -50.77
N ALA A 956 11.62 22.25 -49.74
CA ALA A 956 10.78 21.25 -49.08
C ALA A 956 9.88 21.87 -48.00
N GLY A 957 8.71 21.27 -47.77
CA GLY A 957 7.79 21.62 -46.69
C GLY A 957 8.23 21.06 -45.33
N GLY A 958 7.65 21.59 -44.25
CA GLY A 958 7.76 21.08 -42.89
C GLY A 958 6.69 20.05 -42.56
N LEU A 959 6.98 19.20 -41.57
CA LEU A 959 6.07 18.17 -41.07
C LEU A 959 5.65 18.46 -39.62
N ILE A 960 4.35 18.48 -39.35
CA ILE A 960 3.80 18.60 -38.00
C ILE A 960 3.00 17.33 -37.66
N LEU A 961 3.34 16.66 -36.56
CA LEU A 961 2.71 15.43 -36.07
C LEU A 961 2.01 15.68 -34.73
N ALA A 962 0.71 15.35 -34.63
CA ALA A 962 -0.05 15.51 -33.38
C ALA A 962 -0.94 14.30 -33.06
N GLY A 963 -0.48 13.45 -32.14
CA GLY A 963 -1.21 12.25 -31.69
C GLY A 963 -2.08 12.44 -30.44
N SER A 964 -1.76 13.43 -29.60
CA SER A 964 -2.36 13.59 -28.26
C SER A 964 -3.73 14.29 -28.28
N TYR A 965 -4.64 13.86 -27.41
CA TYR A 965 -5.93 14.52 -27.13
C TYR A 965 -5.87 15.30 -25.81
N VAL A 966 -5.39 16.54 -25.87
CA VAL A 966 -5.41 17.49 -24.75
C VAL A 966 -6.14 18.76 -25.20
N PRO A 967 -7.02 19.37 -24.38
CA PRO A 967 -7.78 20.57 -24.77
C PRO A 967 -6.89 21.69 -25.34
N LYS A 968 -5.75 21.97 -24.69
CA LYS A 968 -4.77 22.96 -25.14
C LYS A 968 -4.13 22.63 -26.48
N THR A 969 -3.82 21.35 -26.72
CA THR A 969 -3.30 20.89 -28.02
C THR A 969 -4.34 21.11 -29.12
N THR A 970 -5.62 20.83 -28.84
CA THR A 970 -6.71 21.05 -29.79
C THR A 970 -6.88 22.54 -30.12
N ALA A 971 -6.80 23.42 -29.12
CA ALA A 971 -6.82 24.87 -29.34
C ALA A 971 -5.66 25.36 -30.21
N GLN A 972 -4.43 24.90 -29.94
CA GLN A 972 -3.24 25.26 -30.72
C GLN A 972 -3.32 24.79 -32.18
N LEU A 973 -3.82 23.57 -32.42
CA LEU A 973 -4.01 23.05 -33.78
C LEU A 973 -5.10 23.82 -34.54
N LYS A 974 -6.16 24.26 -33.86
CA LYS A 974 -7.20 25.11 -34.45
C LYS A 974 -6.61 26.44 -34.94
N VAL A 975 -5.86 27.14 -34.09
CA VAL A 975 -5.22 28.42 -34.45
C VAL A 975 -4.23 28.24 -35.60
N LEU A 976 -3.42 27.17 -35.59
CA LEU A 976 -2.50 26.85 -36.69
C LEU A 976 -3.24 26.72 -38.03
N ARG A 977 -4.36 25.96 -38.07
CA ARG A 977 -5.17 25.77 -39.27
C ARG A 977 -5.80 27.08 -39.76
N GLU A 978 -6.33 27.87 -38.83
CA GLU A 978 -6.98 29.15 -39.14
C GLU A 978 -6.00 30.19 -39.70
N ARG A 979 -4.77 30.24 -39.17
CA ARG A 979 -3.75 31.20 -39.63
C ARG A 979 -3.04 30.78 -40.91
N ARG A 980 -2.77 29.48 -41.10
CA ARG A 980 -2.03 28.98 -42.26
C ARG A 980 -2.90 28.67 -43.48
N GLN A 981 -4.18 28.38 -43.29
CA GLN A 981 -5.18 28.19 -44.36
C GLN A 981 -4.66 27.32 -45.52
N ASP A 982 -4.63 27.85 -46.74
CA ASP A 982 -4.22 27.18 -47.97
C ASP A 982 -2.71 26.85 -48.01
N LYS A 983 -1.90 27.42 -47.11
CA LYS A 983 -0.45 27.17 -46.97
C LYS A 983 -0.10 25.98 -46.07
N LEU A 984 -1.09 25.27 -45.53
CA LEU A 984 -0.92 24.07 -44.70
C LEU A 984 -1.83 22.96 -45.23
N ALA A 985 -1.24 21.84 -45.65
CA ALA A 985 -2.00 20.62 -45.90
C ALA A 985 -2.38 19.96 -44.56
N VAL A 986 -3.58 19.36 -44.45
CA VAL A 986 -4.05 18.72 -43.22
C VAL A 986 -4.55 17.33 -43.55
N VAL A 987 -3.99 16.33 -42.86
CA VAL A 987 -4.43 14.93 -42.91
C VAL A 987 -4.87 14.53 -41.51
N GLU A 988 -6.14 14.10 -41.40
CA GLU A 988 -6.73 13.62 -40.14
C GLU A 988 -6.84 12.08 -40.17
N LEU A 989 -6.32 11.43 -39.13
CA LEU A 989 -6.36 9.98 -38.95
C LEU A 989 -7.45 9.62 -37.92
N GLU A 990 -8.52 8.98 -38.36
CA GLU A 990 -9.62 8.57 -37.48
C GLU A 990 -9.17 7.47 -36.51
N VAL A 991 -9.18 7.77 -35.21
CA VAL A 991 -8.69 6.84 -34.17
C VAL A 991 -9.48 5.55 -34.15
N ALA A 992 -10.81 5.63 -34.36
CA ALA A 992 -11.68 4.47 -34.42
C ALA A 992 -11.27 3.48 -35.53
N ASP A 993 -10.80 3.98 -36.67
CA ASP A 993 -10.37 3.15 -37.79
C ASP A 993 -8.94 2.64 -37.63
N LEU A 994 -8.07 3.39 -36.93
CA LEU A 994 -6.73 2.94 -36.55
C LEU A 994 -6.77 1.74 -35.60
N ILE A 995 -7.74 1.69 -34.67
CA ILE A 995 -7.83 0.61 -33.69
C ILE A 995 -8.68 -0.58 -34.16
N LYS A 996 -9.38 -0.46 -35.31
CA LYS A 996 -10.32 -1.45 -35.82
C LYS A 996 -9.66 -2.76 -36.25
N SER A 997 -8.60 -2.68 -37.06
CA SER A 997 -7.81 -3.84 -37.51
C SER A 997 -6.46 -3.40 -38.06
N ALA A 998 -5.47 -4.30 -38.07
CA ALA A 998 -4.14 -4.00 -38.61
C ALA A 998 -4.15 -3.64 -40.11
N GLU A 999 -5.10 -4.17 -40.89
CA GLU A 999 -5.25 -3.88 -42.32
C GLU A 999 -5.85 -2.48 -42.57
N SER A 1000 -6.87 -2.12 -41.78
CA SER A 1000 -7.47 -0.77 -41.78
C SER A 1000 -6.42 0.29 -41.46
N GLU A 1001 -5.66 0.04 -40.41
CA GLU A 1001 -4.61 0.91 -39.94
C GLU A 1001 -3.49 1.11 -40.99
N ARG A 1002 -2.98 0.03 -41.61
CA ARG A 1002 -2.01 0.11 -42.71
C ARG A 1002 -2.51 0.95 -43.88
N THR A 1003 -3.74 0.71 -44.33
CA THR A 1003 -4.32 1.41 -45.49
C THR A 1003 -4.39 2.93 -45.26
N ILE A 1004 -4.79 3.34 -44.06
CA ILE A 1004 -4.90 4.75 -43.67
C ILE A 1004 -3.53 5.40 -43.57
N VAL A 1005 -2.58 4.72 -42.93
CA VAL A 1005 -1.20 5.19 -42.77
C VAL A 1005 -0.50 5.34 -44.11
N ASP A 1006 -0.60 4.34 -45.00
CA ASP A 1006 0.04 4.36 -46.32
C ASP A 1006 -0.46 5.52 -47.18
N LYS A 1007 -1.79 5.76 -47.16
CA LYS A 1007 -2.39 6.89 -47.87
C LYS A 1007 -1.92 8.24 -47.32
N ALA A 1008 -1.89 8.37 -45.99
CA ALA A 1008 -1.44 9.59 -45.32
C ALA A 1008 0.05 9.86 -45.55
N ALA A 1009 0.89 8.83 -45.58
CA ALA A 1009 2.31 8.96 -45.88
C ALA A 1009 2.57 9.35 -47.34
N ALA A 1010 1.80 8.81 -48.30
CA ALA A 1010 1.89 9.20 -49.71
C ALA A 1010 1.57 10.71 -49.88
N GLU A 1011 0.45 11.17 -49.30
CA GLU A 1011 0.08 12.59 -49.32
C GLU A 1011 1.15 13.47 -48.63
N ALA A 1012 1.70 13.02 -47.51
CA ALA A 1012 2.77 13.75 -46.82
C ALA A 1012 4.03 13.89 -47.68
N ASN A 1013 4.45 12.83 -48.37
CA ASN A 1013 5.58 12.90 -49.30
C ASN A 1013 5.32 13.92 -50.43
N ASP A 1014 4.13 13.88 -51.04
CA ASP A 1014 3.77 14.77 -52.15
C ASP A 1014 3.77 16.24 -51.73
N GLN A 1015 3.15 16.56 -50.59
CA GLN A 1015 3.06 17.94 -50.09
C GLN A 1015 4.43 18.48 -49.65
N ILE A 1016 5.23 17.66 -48.96
CA ILE A 1016 6.59 18.05 -48.55
C ILE A 1016 7.47 18.28 -49.78
N SER A 1017 7.40 17.43 -50.81
CA SER A 1017 8.09 17.61 -52.09
C SER A 1017 7.66 18.87 -52.83
N ALA A 1018 6.38 19.25 -52.72
CA ALA A 1018 5.85 20.49 -53.31
C ALA A 1018 6.20 21.76 -52.53
N GLY A 1019 6.94 21.65 -51.42
CA GLY A 1019 7.31 22.78 -50.58
C GLY A 1019 6.23 23.28 -49.64
N LYS A 1020 5.16 22.50 -49.45
CA LYS A 1020 4.03 22.85 -48.61
C LYS A 1020 4.12 22.15 -47.26
N ASP A 1021 3.96 22.92 -46.17
CA ASP A 1021 3.90 22.34 -44.83
C ASP A 1021 2.67 21.43 -44.68
N ILE A 1022 2.81 20.33 -43.95
CA ILE A 1022 1.73 19.38 -43.69
C ILE A 1022 1.56 19.09 -42.20
N LEU A 1023 0.30 19.13 -41.74
CA LEU A 1023 -0.14 18.67 -40.43
C LEU A 1023 -0.79 17.29 -40.56
N VAL A 1024 -0.23 16.30 -39.88
CA VAL A 1024 -0.85 14.99 -39.67
C VAL A 1024 -1.30 14.90 -38.22
N MET A 1025 -2.60 14.72 -38.00
CA MET A 1025 -3.18 14.66 -36.66
C MET A 1025 -4.21 13.53 -36.54
N THR A 1026 -4.44 13.04 -35.33
CA THR A 1026 -5.52 12.07 -35.06
C THR A 1026 -6.89 12.75 -34.92
N SER A 1027 -7.99 11.98 -34.95
CA SER A 1027 -9.33 12.51 -34.70
C SER A 1027 -9.49 13.09 -33.30
N ARG A 1028 -10.33 14.12 -33.15
CA ARG A 1028 -10.55 14.85 -31.87
C ARG A 1028 -11.72 14.30 -31.03
N THR A 1029 -12.16 13.07 -31.28
CA THR A 1029 -13.18 12.39 -30.45
C THR A 1029 -12.46 11.47 -29.46
N LEU A 1030 -12.63 11.70 -28.16
CA LEU A 1030 -12.01 10.86 -27.12
C LEU A 1030 -12.71 9.49 -27.05
N VAL A 1031 -11.97 8.42 -27.34
CA VAL A 1031 -12.40 7.05 -27.08
C VAL A 1031 -12.16 6.76 -25.59
N LYS A 1032 -13.22 6.63 -24.79
CA LYS A 1032 -13.14 6.38 -23.34
C LYS A 1032 -13.19 4.88 -23.04
N THR A 1033 -12.27 4.39 -22.21
CA THR A 1033 -12.29 3.06 -21.61
C THR A 1033 -12.35 3.16 -20.09
N SER A 1034 -12.84 2.12 -19.40
CA SER A 1034 -13.09 2.11 -17.96
C SER A 1034 -11.87 1.81 -17.08
N ASP A 1035 -10.73 1.44 -17.68
CA ASP A 1035 -9.51 1.04 -16.98
C ASP A 1035 -8.24 1.71 -17.57
N ALA A 1036 -7.22 1.90 -16.73
CA ALA A 1036 -5.98 2.61 -17.06
C ALA A 1036 -5.12 1.86 -18.10
N ILE A 1037 -5.14 0.52 -18.07
CA ILE A 1037 -4.36 -0.32 -19.00
C ILE A 1037 -4.89 -0.16 -20.42
N SER A 1038 -6.21 -0.27 -20.62
CA SER A 1038 -6.84 -0.09 -21.92
C SER A 1038 -6.62 1.31 -22.50
N SER A 1039 -6.54 2.34 -21.64
CA SER A 1039 -6.25 3.72 -22.06
C SER A 1039 -4.82 3.86 -22.60
N LEU A 1040 -3.84 3.21 -21.94
CA LEU A 1040 -2.44 3.16 -22.40
C LEU A 1040 -2.30 2.40 -23.73
N GLU A 1041 -3.01 1.27 -23.89
CA GLU A 1041 -2.97 0.48 -25.13
C GLU A 1041 -3.43 1.28 -26.36
N ILE A 1042 -4.48 2.09 -26.23
CA ILE A 1042 -4.96 2.96 -27.31
C ILE A 1042 -3.90 3.99 -27.67
N GLY A 1043 -3.28 4.62 -26.67
CA GLY A 1043 -2.19 5.58 -26.87
C GLY A 1043 -1.01 4.97 -27.63
N SER A 1044 -0.60 3.75 -27.26
CA SER A 1044 0.49 3.03 -27.94
C SER A 1044 0.15 2.67 -29.39
N LYS A 1045 -1.09 2.28 -29.70
CA LYS A 1045 -1.52 2.02 -31.09
C LYS A 1045 -1.44 3.28 -31.96
N VAL A 1046 -1.91 4.41 -31.43
CA VAL A 1046 -1.84 5.70 -32.13
C VAL A 1046 -0.40 6.14 -32.37
N ALA A 1047 0.47 6.03 -31.36
CA ALA A 1047 1.88 6.34 -31.50
C ALA A 1047 2.56 5.46 -32.56
N ALA A 1048 2.29 4.15 -32.55
CA ALA A 1048 2.82 3.22 -33.54
C ALA A 1048 2.39 3.54 -34.99
N ALA A 1049 1.15 4.00 -35.19
CA ALA A 1049 0.66 4.42 -36.50
C ALA A 1049 1.40 5.68 -37.01
N LEU A 1050 1.61 6.67 -36.14
CA LEU A 1050 2.37 7.88 -36.48
C LEU A 1050 3.85 7.60 -36.74
N VAL A 1051 4.45 6.64 -36.02
CA VAL A 1051 5.81 6.14 -36.29
C VAL A 1051 5.88 5.53 -37.69
N ARG A 1052 4.97 4.61 -38.03
CA ARG A 1052 4.94 3.99 -39.36
C ARG A 1052 4.80 5.02 -40.47
N LEU A 1053 3.94 6.03 -40.27
CA LEU A 1053 3.81 7.14 -41.22
C LEU A 1053 5.14 7.84 -41.43
N LEU A 1054 5.83 8.20 -40.35
CA LEU A 1054 7.12 8.88 -40.40
C LEU A 1054 8.22 8.01 -41.04
N GLU A 1055 8.23 6.70 -40.81
CA GLU A 1055 9.16 5.77 -41.47
C GLU A 1055 8.95 5.66 -42.99
N GLN A 1056 7.75 6.01 -43.49
CA GLN A 1056 7.42 6.01 -44.91
C GLN A 1056 7.69 7.36 -45.60
N ILE A 1057 7.98 8.43 -44.85
CA ILE A 1057 8.39 9.71 -45.42
C ILE A 1057 9.81 9.59 -45.97
N GLN A 1058 9.96 9.70 -47.29
CA GLN A 1058 11.25 9.58 -47.99
C GLN A 1058 11.90 10.94 -48.22
N VAL A 1059 11.09 11.97 -48.39
CA VAL A 1059 11.55 13.35 -48.64
C VAL A 1059 11.99 13.95 -47.30
N ARG A 1060 13.20 14.49 -47.24
CA ARG A 1060 13.69 15.20 -46.04
C ARG A 1060 12.83 16.44 -45.78
N PRO A 1061 12.05 16.50 -44.69
CA PRO A 1061 11.28 17.68 -44.34
C PRO A 1061 12.24 18.83 -43.97
N ARG A 1062 11.77 20.08 -44.13
CA ARG A 1062 12.51 21.26 -43.69
C ARG A 1062 12.74 21.28 -42.18
N TYR A 1063 11.72 20.85 -41.45
CA TYR A 1063 11.70 20.66 -40.00
C TYR A 1063 10.63 19.63 -39.65
N VAL A 1064 10.73 19.04 -38.46
CA VAL A 1064 9.70 18.16 -37.90
C VAL A 1064 9.27 18.70 -36.54
N ILE A 1065 7.97 18.93 -36.36
CA ILE A 1065 7.38 19.29 -35.06
C ILE A 1065 6.53 18.11 -34.59
N ALA A 1066 6.89 17.49 -33.48
CA ALA A 1066 6.06 16.49 -32.83
C ALA A 1066 5.40 17.08 -31.59
N LYS A 1067 4.09 16.85 -31.42
CA LYS A 1067 3.33 17.42 -30.32
C LYS A 1067 2.76 16.35 -29.39
N GLY A 1068 3.10 16.49 -28.10
CA GLY A 1068 2.76 15.55 -27.02
C GLY A 1068 3.93 14.63 -26.66
N GLY A 1069 4.05 14.26 -25.39
CA GLY A 1069 5.20 13.50 -24.86
C GLY A 1069 5.45 12.19 -25.60
N ILE A 1070 4.50 11.24 -25.53
CA ILE A 1070 4.62 9.92 -26.19
C ILE A 1070 4.87 10.06 -27.70
N THR A 1071 4.09 10.92 -28.39
CA THR A 1071 4.25 11.16 -29.83
C THR A 1071 5.65 11.67 -30.17
N SER A 1072 6.18 12.60 -29.37
CA SER A 1072 7.52 13.15 -29.59
C SER A 1072 8.63 12.15 -29.27
N SER A 1073 8.38 11.23 -28.33
CA SER A 1073 9.37 10.22 -27.95
C SER A 1073 9.50 9.19 -29.06
N ASP A 1074 8.36 8.61 -29.46
CA ASP A 1074 8.31 7.56 -30.46
C ASP A 1074 8.71 8.09 -31.85
N ALA A 1075 8.35 9.32 -32.19
CA ALA A 1075 8.80 9.95 -33.42
C ALA A 1075 10.32 10.15 -33.46
N ALA A 1076 10.97 10.51 -32.36
CA ALA A 1076 12.44 10.65 -32.31
C ALA A 1076 13.14 9.28 -32.33
N THR A 1077 12.73 8.37 -31.44
CA THR A 1077 13.39 7.08 -31.19
C THR A 1077 13.13 6.04 -32.27
N LYS A 1078 11.88 5.89 -32.72
CA LYS A 1078 11.46 4.84 -33.67
C LYS A 1078 11.28 5.40 -35.08
N GLY A 1079 10.67 6.58 -35.20
CA GLY A 1079 10.38 7.21 -36.48
C GLY A 1079 11.65 7.75 -37.17
N LEU A 1080 12.35 8.66 -36.51
CA LEU A 1080 13.62 9.24 -37.00
C LEU A 1080 14.83 8.36 -36.67
N ARG A 1081 14.71 7.37 -35.78
CA ARG A 1081 15.80 6.45 -35.39
C ARG A 1081 17.02 7.16 -34.81
N MET A 1082 16.79 8.25 -34.09
CA MET A 1082 17.84 8.95 -33.37
C MET A 1082 18.39 8.05 -32.27
N ARG A 1083 19.71 7.89 -32.20
CA ARG A 1083 20.40 7.25 -31.06
C ARG A 1083 20.93 8.29 -30.08
N ARG A 1084 21.52 9.37 -30.61
CA ARG A 1084 21.94 10.56 -29.87
C ARG A 1084 21.54 11.82 -30.63
N ALA A 1085 20.88 12.75 -29.96
CA ALA A 1085 20.61 14.10 -30.49
C ALA A 1085 21.21 15.17 -29.58
N ARG A 1086 21.48 16.35 -30.13
CA ARG A 1086 21.93 17.51 -29.35
C ARG A 1086 20.76 18.48 -29.15
N ILE A 1087 20.60 18.97 -27.93
CA ILE A 1087 19.66 20.04 -27.60
C ILE A 1087 20.28 21.35 -28.09
N MET A 1088 19.70 21.94 -29.12
CA MET A 1088 20.20 23.19 -29.70
C MET A 1088 19.75 24.39 -28.86
N GLY A 1089 18.58 24.28 -28.26
CA GLY A 1089 17.93 25.34 -27.50
C GLY A 1089 16.42 25.14 -27.54
N GLN A 1090 15.69 26.23 -27.79
CA GLN A 1090 14.23 26.23 -27.79
C GLN A 1090 13.69 26.85 -29.07
N ALA A 1091 12.60 26.31 -29.62
CA ALA A 1091 11.87 26.92 -30.75
C ALA A 1091 10.88 28.01 -30.28
N ALA A 1092 10.44 27.92 -29.04
CA ALA A 1092 9.70 28.93 -28.28
C ALA A 1092 9.95 28.70 -26.79
N PRO A 1093 9.67 29.65 -25.88
CA PRO A 1093 9.88 29.44 -24.46
C PRO A 1093 9.24 28.15 -23.94
N GLY A 1094 10.04 27.23 -23.42
CA GLY A 1094 9.64 25.90 -22.95
C GLY A 1094 9.31 24.87 -24.03
N VAL A 1095 9.70 25.10 -25.28
CA VAL A 1095 9.52 24.19 -26.43
C VAL A 1095 10.90 23.78 -26.97
N PRO A 1096 11.44 22.61 -26.54
CA PRO A 1096 12.80 22.21 -26.87
C PRO A 1096 13.01 21.88 -28.35
N LEU A 1097 14.24 22.13 -28.79
CA LEU A 1097 14.69 21.91 -30.16
C LEU A 1097 15.93 21.02 -30.18
N TRP A 1098 15.83 19.90 -30.88
CA TRP A 1098 16.91 18.94 -31.05
C TRP A 1098 17.41 18.89 -32.50
N ARG A 1099 18.64 18.44 -32.66
CA ARG A 1099 19.22 18.05 -33.95
C ARG A 1099 20.03 16.76 -33.80
N CYS A 1100 19.81 15.81 -34.68
CA CYS A 1100 20.60 14.57 -34.74
C CYS A 1100 21.40 14.55 -36.03
N ASP A 1101 22.72 14.61 -35.89
CA ASP A 1101 23.67 14.61 -37.00
C ASP A 1101 24.30 13.22 -37.24
N GLU A 1102 23.83 12.17 -36.56
CA GLU A 1102 24.33 10.79 -36.76
C GLU A 1102 23.78 10.17 -38.05
N GLU A 1103 24.60 9.40 -38.77
CA GLU A 1103 24.22 8.75 -40.04
C GLU A 1103 23.08 7.72 -39.88
N THR A 1104 22.90 7.19 -38.67
CA THR A 1104 21.82 6.26 -38.33
C THR A 1104 20.44 6.92 -38.32
N SER A 1105 20.40 8.25 -38.22
CA SER A 1105 19.16 9.02 -38.15
C SER A 1105 18.55 9.25 -39.52
N ARG A 1106 17.26 8.94 -39.66
CA ARG A 1106 16.49 9.33 -40.83
C ARG A 1106 16.40 10.85 -40.89
N HIS A 1107 16.57 11.37 -42.10
CA HIS A 1107 16.56 12.82 -42.34
C HIS A 1107 17.62 13.55 -41.51
N GLN A 1108 18.84 13.01 -41.47
CA GLN A 1108 20.01 13.57 -40.77
C GLN A 1108 20.07 15.11 -40.80
N GLY A 1109 20.32 15.69 -39.62
CA GLY A 1109 20.40 17.12 -39.41
C GLY A 1109 19.07 17.87 -39.54
N VAL A 1110 17.92 17.19 -39.65
CA VAL A 1110 16.62 17.86 -39.61
C VAL A 1110 16.37 18.46 -38.22
N PRO A 1111 15.99 19.75 -38.13
CA PRO A 1111 15.54 20.35 -36.88
C PRO A 1111 14.28 19.64 -36.36
N TYR A 1112 14.36 19.16 -35.11
CA TYR A 1112 13.29 18.40 -34.47
C TYR A 1112 12.76 19.15 -33.25
N VAL A 1113 11.54 19.67 -33.35
CA VAL A 1113 10.88 20.41 -32.28
C VAL A 1113 10.03 19.44 -31.46
N VAL A 1114 10.38 19.30 -30.19
CA VAL A 1114 9.59 18.56 -29.20
C VAL A 1114 8.61 19.53 -28.56
N PHE A 1115 7.34 19.47 -28.96
CA PHE A 1115 6.32 20.41 -28.49
C PHE A 1115 5.50 19.81 -27.34
N PRO A 1116 5.67 20.27 -26.09
CA PRO A 1116 4.93 19.73 -24.95
C PRO A 1116 3.41 19.95 -25.05
N GLY A 1117 2.63 19.03 -24.50
CA GLY A 1117 1.16 19.09 -24.60
C GLY A 1117 0.53 20.29 -23.86
N ASN A 1118 1.20 20.82 -22.84
CA ASN A 1118 0.67 21.79 -21.88
C ASN A 1118 1.41 23.15 -21.85
N VAL A 1119 2.40 23.38 -22.74
CA VAL A 1119 3.22 24.60 -22.80
C VAL A 1119 2.83 25.50 -23.99
N GLY A 1120 3.14 26.79 -23.89
CA GLY A 1120 2.84 27.83 -24.90
C GLY A 1120 1.44 28.44 -24.75
N SER A 1121 1.18 29.52 -25.50
CA SER A 1121 -0.18 30.07 -25.70
C SER A 1121 -0.93 29.26 -26.77
N GLU A 1122 -2.19 29.61 -27.04
CA GLU A 1122 -2.93 29.03 -28.17
C GLU A 1122 -2.28 29.34 -29.54
N SER A 1123 -1.49 30.41 -29.64
CA SER A 1123 -0.85 30.84 -30.89
C SER A 1123 0.58 30.34 -31.10
N THR A 1124 1.26 29.88 -30.05
CA THR A 1124 2.70 29.53 -30.11
C THR A 1124 3.04 28.53 -31.21
N LEU A 1125 2.24 27.49 -31.43
CA LEU A 1125 2.48 26.52 -32.50
C LEU A 1125 2.41 27.16 -33.90
N ALA A 1126 1.42 28.03 -34.11
CA ALA A 1126 1.27 28.75 -35.38
C ALA A 1126 2.43 29.71 -35.62
N GLU A 1127 2.88 30.42 -34.59
CA GLU A 1127 4.01 31.35 -34.65
C GLU A 1127 5.32 30.66 -35.02
N ILE A 1128 5.61 29.49 -34.44
CA ILE A 1128 6.79 28.69 -34.82
C ILE A 1128 6.71 28.28 -36.30
N VAL A 1129 5.56 27.72 -36.72
CA VAL A 1129 5.37 27.24 -38.10
C VAL A 1129 5.44 28.39 -39.11
N GLU A 1130 4.87 29.55 -38.83
CA GLU A 1130 4.98 30.76 -39.66
C GLU A 1130 6.42 31.25 -39.77
N SER A 1131 7.13 31.34 -38.65
CA SER A 1131 8.52 31.79 -38.61
C SER A 1131 9.46 30.85 -39.36
N TRP A 1132 9.22 29.53 -39.29
CA TRP A 1132 10.10 28.52 -39.90
C TRP A 1132 9.74 28.16 -41.35
N ALA A 1133 8.55 28.57 -41.81
CA ALA A 1133 8.14 28.43 -43.21
C ALA A 1133 8.55 29.63 -44.08
N ALA A 1134 8.73 30.80 -43.47
CA ALA A 1134 9.33 31.97 -44.09
C ALA A 1134 10.77 31.69 -44.55
#